data_AF-A0A3B9BCW7-F1
#
_entry.id   AF-A0A3B9BCW7-F1
#
_cell.length_a   1.000
_cell.length_b   1.000
_cell.length_c   1.000
_cell.angle_alpha   90.00
_cell.angle_beta   90.00
_cell.angle_gamma   90.00
#
_symmetry.space_group_name_H-M   'P 1'
#
loop_
_entity.id
_entity.type
_entity.pdbx_description
1 polymer ?
#
loop_
_entity_poly.entity_id
_entity_poly.type
_entity_poly.pdbx_seq_one_letter_code
_entity_poly.pdbx_strand_id
1 'polypeptide(L)'
;MLKNIVLVPLLIIASSVFANDKALSSALTLRCAPCHGPDLNGVGGVFPSLMTSQLVKSGNLDGVIKFITHGSPVDSQSLVKMPAKGGHLDLGDEEIHEIAKQVIELAKNYVEKKAPATASREGYFKERFGPVVSTAIETAPVVSWPPAENAPERAKRLYQREKKLLAQLQEEGGKEYKGIGLDDLSKLKSKDLSSPSDQVEGTSTNSPKNENPSLAIDDQPATKYLNFDGAGSGLELKINDSVVNGISITSANDAPERDPKSFVLSGSNDGEIFVEIASGSISVSRGRGKLKTMRFPNGKSFTNYRIVFPELVGEGNIPMQIAEFELLPKLEGSPIDDLIKEATKLLGQIDEVTQKVRYIVSRAHLVPLGEDRRAGMVFDSETMSYSMAWTNDQSLKASGMPFAGAHGAAAVVKESYNLFRTNMRPGWAKTKEMIKKDPRRQPYKSFPRMGTLPKDWAHFKGHYVHDGKATFSYSVGEGSVLDMPGIVKQKGLTALTRTVQVENPSSSVMLLAENDDSQIEKTDQTFTVSLEGRACNFSLVDFSKGVKLFVWENLLLCEVPKGSSRLKVAMWAGDPAYQPAVRSAAGKSEDLSKLTDGGSAQWGGPITVESEISDNQTHAYVVDKIGVPFNNPYEPKMRIGGFDFFKDGKTAAVCTWDGDVWIVSHIDEQLDKVTWKRFATGLHEPLGLKIVNEKIYTVGDNQITRFHDFNGDGEADFLENFNNDWENTEGFHAFCFDLHTDPEGNFYFAMGCPVRAGGRGFERMGKQHGSVIKISPDGKDMSIYASGFRAPNGIGVGPNGEVTTGDNEGSFVPTAPLHWVKPGSFNGVVDAYHGTRNLKSSPIAGYEIEYKDWKKYRANERQGFQHDPSEAPKPLVWMSKKRGIDNSGGGQAWVTSSKWG
;
A
#
# COMPACT_ATOMS: atom_id res chain seq x y z
N MET A 1 67.48 -18.81 19.52
CA MET A 1 68.43 -18.35 18.49
C MET A 1 67.73 -18.32 17.15
N LEU A 2 68.13 -17.35 16.33
CA LEU A 2 67.67 -16.96 15.00
C LEU A 2 67.08 -18.01 14.03
N LYS A 3 66.21 -17.47 13.16
CA LYS A 3 65.92 -17.79 11.74
C LYS A 3 65.01 -18.99 11.43
N ASN A 4 63.80 -18.69 10.94
CA ASN A 4 63.54 -18.84 9.51
C ASN A 4 62.35 -17.98 9.03
N ILE A 5 62.65 -17.22 7.98
CA ILE A 5 61.79 -16.32 7.22
C ILE A 5 61.19 -17.13 6.07
N VAL A 6 59.89 -17.02 5.84
CA VAL A 6 59.29 -17.19 4.51
C VAL A 6 58.48 -15.93 4.23
N LEU A 7 59.00 -15.12 3.31
CA LEU A 7 58.30 -13.99 2.69
C LEU A 7 57.16 -14.53 1.82
N VAL A 8 55.95 -14.00 2.01
CA VAL A 8 54.91 -13.92 0.97
C VAL A 8 54.54 -12.44 0.89
N PRO A 9 54.53 -11.82 -0.32
CA PRO A 9 54.48 -10.38 -0.45
C PRO A 9 53.08 -9.84 -0.10
N LEU A 10 53.06 -8.77 0.68
CA LEU A 10 51.91 -7.88 0.83
C LEU A 10 51.53 -7.37 -0.56
N LEU A 11 50.46 -7.93 -1.14
CA LEU A 11 49.76 -7.27 -2.24
C LEU A 11 49.02 -6.09 -1.60
N ILE A 12 49.65 -4.92 -1.62
CA ILE A 12 48.96 -3.65 -1.46
C ILE A 12 48.05 -3.55 -2.68
N ILE A 13 46.81 -4.01 -2.56
CA ILE A 13 45.74 -3.53 -3.42
C ILE A 13 45.51 -2.10 -2.94
N ALA A 14 46.21 -1.17 -3.57
CA ALA A 14 45.85 0.23 -3.53
C ALA A 14 44.42 0.31 -4.08
N SER A 15 43.45 0.36 -3.18
CA SER A 15 42.13 0.89 -3.47
C SER A 15 42.36 2.32 -3.92
N SER A 16 42.39 2.53 -5.22
CA SER A 16 42.33 3.86 -5.83
C SER A 16 40.94 4.43 -5.57
N VAL A 17 40.74 4.91 -4.35
CA VAL A 17 39.67 5.84 -3.99
C VAL A 17 40.12 7.18 -4.53
N PHE A 18 39.78 7.47 -5.79
CA PHE A 18 39.63 8.85 -6.21
C PHE A 18 38.23 9.29 -5.77
N ALA A 19 38.09 9.58 -4.48
CA ALA A 19 37.02 10.42 -3.97
C ALA A 19 37.38 11.86 -4.36
N ASN A 20 36.52 12.49 -5.15
CA ASN A 20 36.59 13.92 -5.38
C ASN A 20 35.57 14.55 -4.42
N ASP A 21 35.90 14.55 -3.13
CA ASP A 21 35.12 15.19 -2.07
C ASP A 21 35.43 16.68 -2.07
N LYS A 22 34.62 17.46 -2.82
CA LYS A 22 34.45 18.88 -2.53
C LYS A 22 33.09 19.05 -1.89
N ALA A 23 33.08 19.61 -0.68
CA ALA A 23 31.85 20.05 -0.02
C ALA A 23 31.02 20.93 -0.97
N LEU A 24 29.71 20.71 -0.99
CA LEU A 24 28.77 21.53 -1.77
C LEU A 24 28.89 22.99 -1.34
N SER A 25 28.97 23.93 -2.29
CA SER A 25 28.95 25.35 -1.92
C SER A 25 27.68 25.71 -1.17
N SER A 26 27.77 26.77 -0.35
CA SER A 26 26.62 27.36 0.34
C SER A 26 25.51 27.75 -0.65
N ALA A 27 25.87 28.25 -1.84
CA ALA A 27 24.93 28.56 -2.92
C ALA A 27 24.13 27.31 -3.35
N LEU A 28 24.78 26.16 -3.56
CA LEU A 28 24.10 24.92 -3.92
C LEU A 28 23.22 24.35 -2.79
N THR A 29 23.75 24.38 -1.58
CA THR A 29 23.07 23.85 -0.39
C THR A 29 21.84 24.68 -0.02
N LEU A 30 21.88 26.00 -0.19
CA LEU A 30 20.77 26.88 0.17
C LEU A 30 19.73 27.04 -0.96
N ARG A 31 20.16 26.95 -2.24
CA ARG A 31 19.31 27.31 -3.38
C ARG A 31 18.80 26.10 -4.18
N CYS A 32 19.53 24.99 -4.19
CA CYS A 32 19.19 23.83 -5.01
C CYS A 32 18.80 22.61 -4.17
N ALA A 33 19.50 22.34 -3.07
CA ALA A 33 19.23 21.19 -2.22
C ALA A 33 17.80 21.13 -1.64
N PRO A 34 17.11 22.24 -1.30
CA PRO A 34 15.73 22.18 -0.82
C PRO A 34 14.76 21.51 -1.80
N CYS A 35 15.01 21.63 -3.10
CA CYS A 35 14.18 20.99 -4.13
C CYS A 35 14.81 19.69 -4.63
N HIS A 36 16.12 19.61 -4.75
CA HIS A 36 16.81 18.50 -5.39
C HIS A 36 17.43 17.49 -4.42
N GLY A 37 17.18 17.64 -3.13
CA GLY A 37 17.83 16.85 -2.10
C GLY A 37 19.24 17.34 -1.80
N PRO A 38 19.75 17.06 -0.59
CA PRO A 38 21.07 17.50 -0.14
C PRO A 38 22.23 16.89 -0.92
N ASP A 39 22.03 15.76 -1.60
CA ASP A 39 22.98 15.16 -2.54
C ASP A 39 22.70 15.52 -4.01
N LEU A 40 21.72 16.41 -4.24
CA LEU A 40 21.23 16.85 -5.54
C LEU A 40 20.68 15.70 -6.42
N ASN A 41 20.41 14.54 -5.84
CA ASN A 41 19.96 13.35 -6.56
C ASN A 41 18.44 13.24 -6.70
N GLY A 42 17.72 14.33 -6.42
CA GLY A 42 16.29 14.46 -6.58
C GLY A 42 15.49 13.92 -5.38
N VAL A 43 14.26 14.41 -5.25
CA VAL A 43 13.31 13.96 -4.23
C VAL A 43 12.23 13.13 -4.90
N GLY A 44 12.36 11.81 -4.77
CA GLY A 44 11.47 10.74 -5.25
C GLY A 44 10.26 11.17 -6.09
N GLY A 45 10.39 11.12 -7.42
CA GLY A 45 9.28 11.30 -8.37
C GLY A 45 8.66 12.70 -8.44
N VAL A 46 8.98 13.58 -7.48
CA VAL A 46 8.43 14.95 -7.38
C VAL A 46 9.41 15.95 -7.96
N PHE A 47 10.66 15.95 -7.48
CA PHE A 47 11.72 16.81 -7.98
C PHE A 47 12.84 15.99 -8.63
N PRO A 48 13.25 16.32 -9.87
CA PRO A 48 14.20 15.52 -10.63
C PRO A 48 15.61 15.58 -10.04
N SER A 49 16.40 14.54 -10.27
CA SER A 49 17.84 14.51 -9.95
C SER A 49 18.61 15.46 -10.86
N LEU A 50 19.45 16.32 -10.27
CA LEU A 50 20.44 17.09 -11.02
C LEU A 50 21.61 16.20 -11.44
N MET A 51 21.93 15.20 -10.62
CA MET A 51 23.05 14.28 -10.85
C MET A 51 22.82 13.31 -12.02
N THR A 52 21.56 12.99 -12.33
CA THR A 52 21.19 12.17 -13.51
C THR A 52 20.61 12.98 -14.68
N SER A 53 20.49 14.30 -14.54
CA SER A 53 19.97 15.19 -15.58
C SER A 53 20.83 15.15 -16.85
N GLN A 54 20.22 14.84 -18.00
CA GLN A 54 20.93 14.83 -19.29
C GLN A 54 21.53 16.19 -19.63
N LEU A 55 20.81 17.29 -19.34
CA LEU A 55 21.30 18.64 -19.58
C LEU A 55 22.56 18.93 -18.75
N VAL A 56 22.55 18.58 -17.46
CA VAL A 56 23.70 18.78 -16.57
C VAL A 56 24.88 17.89 -16.98
N LYS A 57 24.63 16.58 -17.20
CA LYS A 57 25.69 15.63 -17.58
C LYS A 57 26.31 15.92 -18.93
N SER A 58 25.61 16.63 -19.82
CA SER A 58 26.18 17.09 -21.09
C SER A 58 27.32 18.09 -20.92
N GLY A 59 27.44 18.72 -19.75
CA GLY A 59 28.41 19.77 -19.49
C GLY A 59 28.12 21.09 -20.21
N ASN A 60 26.92 21.25 -20.78
CA ASN A 60 26.48 22.48 -21.45
C ASN A 60 26.20 23.59 -20.43
N LEU A 61 27.24 24.37 -20.10
CA LEU A 61 27.17 25.44 -19.11
C LEU A 61 26.10 26.49 -19.46
N ASP A 62 26.08 26.99 -20.70
CA ASP A 62 25.10 27.99 -21.15
C ASP A 62 23.67 27.44 -21.10
N GLY A 63 23.50 26.16 -21.42
CA GLY A 63 22.21 25.46 -21.31
C GLY A 63 21.72 25.37 -19.88
N VAL A 64 22.59 25.00 -18.94
CA VAL A 64 22.27 24.93 -17.50
C VAL A 64 21.96 26.32 -16.94
N ILE A 65 22.78 27.34 -17.27
CA ILE A 65 22.53 28.73 -16.87
C ILE A 65 21.17 29.20 -17.40
N LYS A 66 20.91 29.03 -18.69
CA LYS A 66 19.63 29.42 -19.30
C LYS A 66 18.44 28.75 -18.62
N PHE A 67 18.57 27.47 -18.27
CA PHE A 67 17.54 26.72 -17.57
C PHE A 67 17.31 27.24 -16.15
N ILE A 68 18.38 27.54 -15.40
CA ILE A 68 18.27 28.16 -14.06
C ILE A 68 17.60 29.53 -14.18
N THR A 69 18.04 30.38 -15.10
CA THR A 69 17.52 31.75 -15.27
C THR A 69 16.03 31.77 -15.63
N HIS A 70 15.58 30.91 -16.54
CA HIS A 70 14.23 30.98 -17.11
C HIS A 70 13.26 29.93 -16.55
N GLY A 71 13.77 28.90 -15.87
CA GLY A 71 12.97 27.79 -15.40
C GLY A 71 12.62 26.78 -16.51
N SER A 72 11.72 25.87 -16.17
CA SER A 72 11.22 24.84 -17.09
C SER A 72 10.41 25.46 -18.23
N PRO A 73 10.61 25.00 -19.49
CA PRO A 73 9.83 25.48 -20.62
C PRO A 73 8.36 25.03 -20.52
N VAL A 74 7.48 25.73 -21.24
CA VAL A 74 6.02 25.57 -21.15
C VAL A 74 5.56 24.14 -21.48
N ASP A 75 6.28 23.47 -22.37
CA ASP A 75 6.05 22.10 -22.85
C ASP A 75 6.76 21.01 -22.03
N SER A 76 7.47 21.37 -20.95
CA SER A 76 8.11 20.41 -20.05
C SER A 76 7.10 19.38 -19.52
N GLN A 77 7.47 18.10 -19.68
CA GLN A 77 6.71 16.94 -19.19
C GLN A 77 7.01 16.61 -17.70
N SER A 78 7.84 17.43 -17.03
CA SER A 78 8.15 17.23 -15.61
C SER A 78 6.93 17.46 -14.73
N LEU A 79 6.73 16.59 -13.73
CA LEU A 79 5.61 16.66 -12.78
C LEU A 79 5.59 18.00 -12.03
N VAL A 80 6.76 18.49 -11.65
CA VAL A 80 6.97 19.82 -11.07
C VAL A 80 7.83 20.65 -12.02
N LYS A 81 7.31 21.79 -12.45
CA LYS A 81 8.03 22.75 -13.29
C LYS A 81 8.86 23.68 -12.41
N MET A 82 10.16 23.75 -12.68
CA MET A 82 11.05 24.68 -11.99
C MET A 82 10.72 26.11 -12.43
N PRO A 83 10.42 27.05 -11.52
CA PRO A 83 10.27 28.45 -11.87
C PRO A 83 11.63 29.09 -12.23
N ALA A 84 11.58 30.27 -12.86
CA ALA A 84 12.77 31.09 -13.08
C ALA A 84 13.55 31.29 -11.78
N LYS A 85 14.87 31.12 -11.85
CA LYS A 85 15.83 31.17 -10.73
C LYS A 85 15.50 30.21 -9.58
N GLY A 86 14.79 29.11 -9.86
CA GLY A 86 14.33 28.19 -8.81
C GLY A 86 13.34 28.81 -7.82
N GLY A 87 12.80 30.00 -8.11
CA GLY A 87 11.93 30.75 -7.20
C GLY A 87 12.69 31.73 -6.29
N HIS A 88 14.02 31.73 -6.34
CA HIS A 88 14.89 32.68 -5.65
C HIS A 88 15.05 33.94 -6.51
N LEU A 89 14.15 34.91 -6.31
CA LEU A 89 14.15 36.15 -7.10
C LEU A 89 15.42 36.99 -6.89
N ASP A 90 16.11 36.78 -5.77
CA ASP A 90 17.37 37.40 -5.37
C ASP A 90 18.61 36.78 -6.01
N LEU A 91 18.49 35.62 -6.68
CA LEU A 91 19.66 34.90 -7.21
C LEU A 91 20.35 35.68 -8.34
N GLY A 92 21.62 36.05 -8.12
CA GLY A 92 22.42 36.84 -9.05
C GLY A 92 23.05 36.05 -10.20
N ASP A 93 23.47 36.72 -11.26
CA ASP A 93 24.05 36.05 -12.44
C ASP A 93 25.39 35.35 -12.15
N GLU A 94 26.16 35.87 -11.20
CA GLU A 94 27.41 35.24 -10.72
C GLU A 94 27.16 33.96 -9.93
N GLU A 95 26.18 33.98 -9.00
CA GLU A 95 25.77 32.78 -8.24
C GLU A 95 25.19 31.71 -9.17
N ILE A 96 24.39 32.09 -10.18
CA ILE A 96 23.86 31.15 -11.19
C ILE A 96 25.01 30.48 -11.95
N HIS A 97 26.03 31.25 -12.33
CA HIS A 97 27.23 30.72 -12.98
C HIS A 97 27.99 29.73 -12.08
N GLU A 98 28.13 30.04 -10.79
CA GLU A 98 28.82 29.19 -9.83
C GLU A 98 28.07 27.88 -9.59
N ILE A 99 26.75 27.97 -9.36
CA ILE A 99 25.85 26.82 -9.22
C ILE A 99 25.95 25.93 -10.46
N ALA A 100 25.84 26.50 -11.65
CA ALA A 100 25.87 25.75 -12.90
C ALA A 100 27.20 24.99 -13.08
N LYS A 101 28.35 25.64 -12.79
CA LYS A 101 29.67 25.00 -12.87
C LYS A 101 29.81 23.83 -11.89
N GLN A 102 29.44 24.05 -10.63
CA GLN A 102 29.59 23.03 -9.59
C GLN A 102 28.64 21.84 -9.82
N VAL A 103 27.38 22.08 -10.19
CA VAL A 103 26.42 20.99 -10.49
C VAL A 103 26.89 20.13 -11.67
N ILE A 104 27.48 20.74 -12.70
CA ILE A 104 28.09 20.01 -13.82
C ILE A 104 29.30 19.19 -13.35
N GLU A 105 30.17 19.76 -12.52
CA GLU A 105 31.36 19.07 -11.99
C GLU A 105 30.97 17.83 -11.17
N LEU A 106 29.95 17.96 -10.30
CA LEU A 106 29.42 16.87 -9.48
C LEU A 106 28.77 15.78 -10.34
N ALA A 107 27.96 16.15 -11.34
CA ALA A 107 27.24 15.18 -12.16
C ALA A 107 28.13 14.43 -13.18
N LYS A 108 29.26 15.01 -13.60
CA LYS A 108 30.17 14.40 -14.60
C LYS A 108 30.66 13.02 -14.20
N ASN A 109 30.97 12.83 -12.91
CA ASN A 109 31.51 11.58 -12.38
C ASN A 109 30.46 10.78 -11.59
N TYR A 110 29.23 11.28 -11.49
CA TYR A 110 28.16 10.59 -10.79
C TYR A 110 27.72 9.34 -11.57
N VAL A 111 27.95 8.19 -10.95
CA VAL A 111 27.39 6.90 -11.37
C VAL A 111 26.15 6.66 -10.55
N GLU A 112 24.99 6.74 -11.21
CA GLU A 112 23.71 6.39 -10.59
C GLU A 112 23.78 4.94 -10.10
N LYS A 113 23.71 4.74 -8.77
CA LYS A 113 23.36 3.43 -8.21
C LYS A 113 21.91 3.18 -8.58
N LYS A 114 21.70 2.63 -9.77
CA LYS A 114 20.38 2.13 -10.15
C LYS A 114 20.03 1.04 -9.15
N ALA A 115 18.87 1.16 -8.51
CA ALA A 115 18.20 -0.01 -7.97
C ALA A 115 18.23 -1.10 -9.06
N PRO A 116 18.49 -2.37 -8.71
CA PRO A 116 18.60 -3.45 -9.67
C PRO A 116 17.52 -3.33 -10.75
N ALA A 117 17.90 -3.40 -12.04
CA ALA A 117 16.98 -3.17 -13.17
C ALA A 117 15.86 -4.22 -13.31
N THR A 118 15.82 -5.18 -12.40
CA THR A 118 14.67 -6.05 -12.16
C THR A 118 13.88 -5.45 -11.00
N ALA A 119 12.56 -5.26 -11.14
CA ALA A 119 11.67 -5.40 -9.98
C ALA A 119 12.19 -6.64 -9.23
N SER A 120 12.69 -6.44 -8.01
CA SER A 120 13.56 -7.41 -7.37
C SER A 120 12.95 -8.80 -7.52
N ARG A 121 13.76 -9.81 -7.83
CA ARG A 121 13.36 -11.21 -7.66
C ARG A 121 13.01 -11.55 -6.18
N GLU A 122 12.98 -10.54 -5.31
CA GLU A 122 12.82 -10.57 -3.86
C GLU A 122 11.65 -9.66 -3.48
N GLY A 123 10.89 -9.96 -2.43
CA GLY A 123 9.69 -9.22 -2.07
C GLY A 123 9.95 -7.76 -1.69
N TYR A 124 9.00 -6.88 -2.01
CA TYR A 124 9.10 -5.42 -1.86
C TYR A 124 9.55 -4.94 -0.46
N PHE A 125 9.20 -5.69 0.61
CA PHE A 125 9.51 -5.33 1.99
C PHE A 125 10.74 -6.06 2.58
N LYS A 126 11.48 -6.84 1.78
CA LYS A 126 12.52 -7.74 2.29
C LYS A 126 13.67 -7.01 2.97
N GLU A 127 14.25 -6.01 2.31
CA GLU A 127 15.50 -5.38 2.77
C GLU A 127 15.30 -4.07 3.55
N ARG A 128 14.08 -3.52 3.52
CA ARG A 128 13.83 -2.15 4.02
C ARG A 128 13.32 -2.08 5.46
N PHE A 129 12.35 -2.91 5.79
CA PHE A 129 11.56 -2.78 7.03
C PHE A 129 11.80 -3.96 7.98
N GLY A 130 11.39 -3.78 9.23
CA GLY A 130 11.30 -4.85 10.22
C GLY A 130 10.11 -5.78 9.90
N PRO A 131 9.59 -6.50 10.90
CA PRO A 131 8.50 -7.45 10.68
C PRO A 131 7.13 -6.80 10.48
N VAL A 132 6.99 -5.48 10.71
CA VAL A 132 5.73 -4.75 10.57
C VAL A 132 5.94 -3.52 9.69
N VAL A 133 4.96 -3.23 8.83
CA VAL A 133 4.82 -1.98 8.08
C VAL A 133 3.44 -1.41 8.35
N SER A 134 3.38 -0.26 9.01
CA SER A 134 2.13 0.43 9.33
C SER A 134 1.75 1.40 8.20
N THR A 135 0.51 1.31 7.69
CA THR A 135 0.04 2.09 6.54
C THR A 135 -1.50 2.11 6.49
N ALA A 136 -2.08 2.81 5.51
CA ALA A 136 -3.41 2.49 5.00
C ALA A 136 -3.33 1.45 3.86
N ILE A 137 -4.27 0.51 3.79
CA ILE A 137 -4.37 -0.49 2.71
C ILE A 137 -5.75 -0.46 2.06
N GLU A 138 -5.79 -0.25 0.75
CA GLU A 138 -7.01 -0.29 -0.06
C GLU A 138 -7.09 -1.61 -0.88
N THR A 139 -8.29 -2.18 -1.01
CA THR A 139 -8.58 -3.22 -2.01
C THR A 139 -9.28 -2.63 -3.21
N ALA A 140 -9.38 -3.40 -4.29
CA ALA A 140 -10.25 -3.04 -5.40
C ALA A 140 -11.67 -2.69 -4.89
N PRO A 141 -12.34 -1.66 -5.43
CA PRO A 141 -13.70 -1.33 -5.04
C PRO A 141 -14.63 -2.52 -5.29
N VAL A 142 -15.32 -2.97 -4.25
CA VAL A 142 -16.26 -4.09 -4.34
C VAL A 142 -17.65 -3.56 -4.55
N VAL A 143 -18.41 -4.26 -5.39
CA VAL A 143 -19.81 -3.99 -5.67
C VAL A 143 -20.63 -4.46 -4.47
N SER A 144 -21.32 -3.55 -3.76
CA SER A 144 -22.25 -3.97 -2.68
C SER A 144 -23.49 -4.62 -3.28
N TRP A 145 -23.55 -5.95 -3.27
CA TRP A 145 -24.66 -6.75 -3.77
C TRP A 145 -24.70 -8.10 -3.03
N PRO A 146 -25.84 -8.58 -2.48
CA PRO A 146 -27.20 -8.03 -2.59
C PRO A 146 -27.39 -6.66 -1.92
N PRO A 147 -28.40 -5.88 -2.37
CA PRO A 147 -28.65 -4.56 -1.82
C PRO A 147 -29.15 -4.64 -0.36
N ALA A 148 -28.65 -3.74 0.50
CA ALA A 148 -29.10 -3.61 1.88
C ALA A 148 -30.61 -3.30 2.00
N GLU A 149 -31.21 -3.55 3.16
CA GLU A 149 -32.66 -3.35 3.38
C GLU A 149 -33.12 -1.90 3.15
N ASN A 150 -32.24 -0.92 3.40
CA ASN A 150 -32.49 0.51 3.16
C ASN A 150 -32.03 0.99 1.78
N ALA A 151 -31.63 0.09 0.88
CA ALA A 151 -31.21 0.45 -0.48
C ALA A 151 -32.39 1.01 -1.30
N PRO A 152 -32.11 1.81 -2.34
CA PRO A 152 -33.14 2.30 -3.24
C PRO A 152 -33.98 1.15 -3.84
N GLU A 153 -35.29 1.37 -3.98
CA GLU A 153 -36.21 0.35 -4.51
C GLU A 153 -35.81 -0.19 -5.90
N ARG A 154 -35.11 0.62 -6.70
CA ARG A 154 -34.54 0.17 -7.98
C ARG A 154 -33.53 -0.97 -7.80
N ALA A 155 -32.64 -0.90 -6.82
CA ALA A 155 -31.64 -1.93 -6.53
C ALA A 155 -32.31 -3.22 -6.04
N LYS A 156 -33.27 -3.11 -5.11
CA LYS A 156 -34.05 -4.27 -4.63
C LYS A 156 -34.78 -5.00 -5.76
N ARG A 157 -35.41 -4.26 -6.69
CA ARG A 157 -36.08 -4.85 -7.86
C ARG A 157 -35.10 -5.57 -8.78
N LEU A 158 -33.92 -5.01 -9.01
CA LEU A 158 -32.89 -5.64 -9.85
C LEU A 158 -32.38 -6.94 -9.20
N TYR A 159 -32.23 -6.98 -7.88
CA TYR A 159 -31.90 -8.21 -7.13
C TYR A 159 -32.97 -9.30 -7.26
N GLN A 160 -34.26 -8.94 -7.23
CA GLN A 160 -35.33 -9.91 -7.47
C GLN A 160 -35.32 -10.43 -8.92
N ARG A 161 -34.98 -9.58 -9.89
CA ARG A 161 -34.83 -10.00 -11.30
C ARG A 161 -33.65 -10.96 -11.48
N GLU A 162 -32.53 -10.73 -10.80
CA GLU A 162 -31.39 -11.65 -10.79
C GLU A 162 -31.80 -13.02 -10.27
N LYS A 163 -32.43 -13.08 -9.09
CA LYS A 163 -32.91 -14.35 -8.51
C LYS A 163 -33.80 -15.11 -9.47
N LYS A 164 -34.71 -14.41 -10.14
CA LYS A 164 -35.62 -15.01 -11.12
C LYS A 164 -34.85 -15.56 -12.33
N LEU A 165 -33.91 -14.81 -12.88
CA LEU A 165 -33.12 -15.23 -14.04
C LEU A 165 -32.26 -16.47 -13.72
N LEU A 166 -31.62 -16.49 -12.55
CA LEU A 166 -30.79 -17.62 -12.11
C LEU A 166 -31.65 -18.87 -11.81
N ALA A 167 -32.88 -18.70 -11.33
CA ALA A 167 -33.82 -19.81 -11.17
C ALA A 167 -34.25 -20.38 -12.54
N GLN A 168 -34.53 -19.52 -13.53
CA GLN A 168 -34.86 -19.93 -14.90
C GLN A 168 -33.70 -20.65 -15.58
N LEU A 169 -32.46 -20.22 -15.33
CA LEU A 169 -31.27 -20.90 -15.83
C LEU A 169 -31.19 -22.35 -15.34
N GLN A 170 -31.50 -22.60 -14.07
CA GLN A 170 -31.48 -23.96 -13.52
C GLN A 170 -32.60 -24.84 -14.07
N GLU A 171 -33.75 -24.24 -14.41
CA GLU A 171 -34.88 -24.93 -15.03
C GLU A 171 -34.60 -25.32 -16.48
N GLU A 172 -34.05 -24.40 -17.28
CA GLU A 172 -33.78 -24.59 -18.71
C GLU A 172 -32.47 -25.36 -18.98
N GLY A 173 -31.42 -25.12 -18.19
CA GLY A 173 -30.09 -25.68 -18.39
C GLY A 173 -29.81 -26.95 -17.59
N GLY A 174 -30.65 -27.31 -16.62
CA GLY A 174 -30.46 -28.48 -15.78
C GLY A 174 -29.38 -28.33 -14.70
N LYS A 175 -29.02 -29.46 -14.06
CA LYS A 175 -28.22 -29.48 -12.82
C LYS A 175 -26.80 -28.90 -12.98
N GLU A 176 -26.27 -28.86 -14.19
CA GLU A 176 -24.94 -28.30 -14.49
C GLU A 176 -24.85 -26.78 -14.35
N TYR A 177 -25.98 -26.05 -14.32
CA TYR A 177 -26.01 -24.60 -14.09
C TYR A 177 -26.35 -24.21 -12.64
N LYS A 178 -26.37 -25.19 -11.73
CA LYS A 178 -26.64 -24.94 -10.31
C LYS A 178 -25.44 -24.20 -9.67
N GLY A 179 -25.72 -23.05 -9.07
CA GLY A 179 -24.69 -22.23 -8.39
C GLY A 179 -23.95 -21.22 -9.28
N ILE A 180 -24.30 -21.14 -10.56
CA ILE A 180 -23.77 -20.11 -11.49
C ILE A 180 -24.33 -18.72 -11.14
N GLY A 181 -23.48 -17.71 -11.09
CA GLY A 181 -23.86 -16.30 -10.89
C GLY A 181 -24.15 -15.55 -12.20
N LEU A 182 -24.67 -14.32 -12.10
CA LEU A 182 -24.95 -13.47 -13.26
C LEU A 182 -23.71 -13.17 -14.12
N ASP A 183 -22.58 -12.93 -13.47
CA ASP A 183 -21.31 -12.64 -14.13
C ASP A 183 -20.81 -13.85 -14.94
N ASP A 184 -20.79 -15.04 -14.31
CA ASP A 184 -20.43 -16.31 -14.97
C ASP A 184 -21.38 -16.63 -16.12
N LEU A 185 -22.69 -16.44 -15.92
CA LEU A 185 -23.70 -16.60 -16.97
C LEU A 185 -23.45 -15.62 -18.12
N SER A 186 -23.13 -14.36 -17.84
CA SER A 186 -22.83 -13.36 -18.88
C SER A 186 -21.59 -13.73 -19.71
N LYS A 187 -20.67 -14.50 -19.11
CA LYS A 187 -19.42 -14.98 -19.72
C LYS A 187 -19.54 -16.37 -20.35
N LEU A 188 -20.68 -17.04 -20.26
CA LEU A 188 -20.84 -18.42 -20.72
C LEU A 188 -20.60 -18.59 -22.24
N LYS A 189 -20.72 -17.50 -23.02
CA LYS A 189 -20.32 -17.45 -24.45
C LYS A 189 -18.83 -17.66 -24.69
N SER A 190 -17.99 -17.53 -23.68
CA SER A 190 -16.54 -17.75 -23.72
C SER A 190 -16.10 -18.92 -22.85
N LYS A 191 -17.00 -19.84 -22.49
CA LYS A 191 -16.62 -21.05 -21.74
C LYS A 191 -15.74 -21.94 -22.63
N ASP A 192 -14.49 -22.13 -22.22
CA ASP A 192 -13.61 -23.13 -22.81
C ASP A 192 -14.10 -24.55 -22.47
N LEU A 193 -14.10 -25.42 -23.48
CA LEU A 193 -14.42 -26.84 -23.39
C LEU A 193 -13.15 -27.69 -23.18
N SER A 194 -11.95 -27.12 -23.40
CA SER A 194 -10.70 -27.72 -22.95
C SER A 194 -10.39 -27.39 -21.48
N SER A 195 -9.49 -28.18 -20.91
CA SER A 195 -8.95 -28.03 -19.56
C SER A 195 -7.42 -28.18 -19.59
N PRO A 196 -6.67 -27.51 -18.69
CA PRO A 196 -5.22 -27.74 -18.52
C PRO A 196 -4.81 -29.20 -18.23
N SER A 197 -5.78 -30.05 -17.89
CA SER A 197 -5.56 -31.48 -17.64
C SER A 197 -5.85 -32.39 -18.84
N ASP A 198 -6.39 -31.85 -19.93
CA ASP A 198 -6.71 -32.62 -21.13
C ASP A 198 -5.44 -33.09 -21.86
N GLN A 199 -5.57 -34.20 -22.58
CA GLN A 199 -4.47 -34.70 -23.40
C GLN A 199 -4.33 -33.82 -24.64
N VAL A 200 -3.15 -33.21 -24.79
CA VAL A 200 -2.79 -32.35 -25.90
C VAL A 200 -1.43 -32.72 -26.48
N GLU A 201 -1.37 -32.81 -27.80
CA GLU A 201 -0.15 -33.05 -28.55
C GLU A 201 -0.02 -32.04 -29.69
N GLY A 202 1.21 -31.68 -30.04
CA GLY A 202 1.46 -30.90 -31.25
C GLY A 202 1.30 -31.79 -32.48
N THR A 203 0.96 -31.21 -33.62
CA THR A 203 0.97 -31.95 -34.91
C THR A 203 2.37 -32.49 -35.26
N SER A 204 3.40 -32.02 -34.56
CA SER A 204 4.76 -32.55 -34.57
C SER A 204 5.42 -32.36 -33.20
N THR A 205 6.56 -33.02 -33.00
CA THR A 205 7.38 -32.90 -31.78
C THR A 205 8.40 -31.76 -31.84
N ASN A 206 8.35 -30.91 -32.88
CA ASN A 206 9.35 -29.87 -33.14
C ASN A 206 9.12 -28.59 -32.31
N SER A 207 9.09 -28.75 -30.99
CA SER A 207 8.87 -27.68 -30.01
C SER A 207 9.93 -27.74 -28.91
N PRO A 208 10.36 -26.59 -28.35
CA PRO A 208 11.31 -26.60 -27.25
C PRO A 208 10.63 -27.06 -25.96
N LYS A 209 11.41 -27.68 -25.07
CA LYS A 209 10.89 -28.32 -23.83
C LYS A 209 10.02 -27.39 -22.97
N ASN A 210 10.36 -26.10 -22.94
CA ASN A 210 9.68 -25.09 -22.12
C ASN A 210 8.60 -24.30 -22.87
N GLU A 211 8.31 -24.62 -24.14
CA GLU A 211 7.26 -23.98 -24.97
C GLU A 211 6.46 -25.06 -25.71
N ASN A 212 6.09 -26.12 -24.98
CA ASN A 212 5.47 -27.33 -25.52
C ASN A 212 3.93 -27.19 -25.65
N PRO A 213 3.25 -28.13 -26.33
CA PRO A 213 1.81 -28.05 -26.61
C PRO A 213 0.90 -27.84 -25.39
N SER A 214 1.28 -28.30 -24.19
CA SER A 214 0.45 -28.14 -22.99
C SER A 214 0.28 -26.68 -22.57
N LEU A 215 1.21 -25.81 -22.96
CA LEU A 215 1.14 -24.38 -22.68
C LEU A 215 0.18 -23.63 -23.60
N ALA A 216 -0.50 -24.32 -24.52
CA ALA A 216 -1.56 -23.71 -25.32
C ALA A 216 -2.95 -23.84 -24.68
N ILE A 217 -3.06 -24.56 -23.56
CA ILE A 217 -4.33 -24.81 -22.85
C ILE A 217 -4.16 -24.72 -21.33
N ASP A 218 -3.12 -24.04 -20.84
CA ASP A 218 -2.75 -24.04 -19.40
C ASP A 218 -3.44 -22.93 -18.59
N ASP A 219 -4.34 -22.16 -19.21
CA ASP A 219 -5.02 -21.00 -18.65
C ASP A 219 -4.02 -19.91 -18.15
N GLN A 220 -2.80 -19.86 -18.69
CA GLN A 220 -1.76 -18.88 -18.38
C GLN A 220 -1.33 -18.11 -19.64
N PRO A 221 -1.97 -16.97 -19.98
CA PRO A 221 -1.64 -16.20 -21.19
C PRO A 221 -0.24 -15.55 -21.21
N ALA A 222 0.56 -15.79 -20.16
CA ALA A 222 1.97 -15.41 -20.06
C ALA A 222 2.94 -16.52 -20.53
N THR A 223 2.48 -17.76 -20.66
CA THR A 223 3.21 -18.87 -21.27
C THR A 223 2.94 -18.89 -22.78
N LYS A 224 3.64 -19.76 -23.52
CA LYS A 224 3.42 -19.89 -24.95
C LYS A 224 3.75 -21.28 -25.46
N TYR A 225 3.02 -21.71 -26.48
CA TYR A 225 3.37 -22.82 -27.33
C TYR A 225 4.09 -22.30 -28.58
N LEU A 226 5.22 -22.92 -28.90
CA LEU A 226 6.02 -22.60 -30.08
C LEU A 226 6.34 -23.87 -30.87
N ASN A 227 6.12 -23.85 -32.18
CA ASN A 227 6.44 -24.96 -33.08
C ASN A 227 7.33 -24.50 -34.24
N PHE A 228 8.50 -25.13 -34.39
CA PHE A 228 9.51 -24.77 -35.39
C PHE A 228 9.17 -25.20 -36.82
N ASP A 229 8.16 -26.05 -37.03
CA ASP A 229 7.69 -26.39 -38.38
C ASP A 229 6.94 -25.22 -39.03
N GLY A 230 6.52 -24.23 -38.26
CA GLY A 230 5.94 -23.01 -38.79
C GLY A 230 4.54 -23.23 -39.39
N ALA A 231 4.33 -22.66 -40.58
CA ALA A 231 3.08 -22.80 -41.32
C ALA A 231 2.76 -24.29 -41.60
N GLY A 232 1.55 -24.72 -41.26
CA GLY A 232 1.09 -26.11 -41.33
C GLY A 232 1.18 -26.89 -40.00
N SER A 233 1.75 -26.30 -38.94
CA SER A 233 1.73 -26.87 -37.59
C SER A 233 0.46 -26.51 -36.81
N GLY A 234 0.19 -27.23 -35.70
CA GLY A 234 -0.98 -27.02 -34.86
C GLY A 234 -1.02 -27.94 -33.63
N LEU A 235 -2.23 -28.34 -33.22
CA LEU A 235 -2.53 -29.11 -32.01
C LEU A 235 -3.58 -30.20 -32.24
N GLU A 236 -3.50 -31.28 -31.47
CA GLU A 236 -4.53 -32.29 -31.30
C GLU A 236 -4.91 -32.40 -29.83
N LEU A 237 -6.22 -32.36 -29.56
CA LEU A 237 -6.81 -32.27 -28.23
C LEU A 237 -7.82 -33.40 -28.05
N LYS A 238 -7.78 -34.05 -26.88
CA LYS A 238 -8.80 -35.02 -26.48
C LYS A 238 -9.62 -34.48 -25.31
N ILE A 239 -10.90 -34.28 -25.55
CA ILE A 239 -11.86 -33.69 -24.60
C ILE A 239 -13.07 -34.61 -24.38
N ASN A 240 -13.96 -34.22 -23.47
CA ASN A 240 -15.26 -34.87 -23.32
C ASN A 240 -16.11 -34.70 -24.59
N ASP A 241 -16.91 -35.73 -24.93
CA ASP A 241 -17.79 -35.72 -26.11
C ASP A 241 -18.70 -34.48 -26.13
N SER A 242 -18.35 -33.51 -26.98
CA SER A 242 -18.95 -32.18 -27.00
C SER A 242 -19.13 -31.68 -28.42
N VAL A 243 -20.12 -30.82 -28.66
CA VAL A 243 -20.27 -30.13 -29.95
C VAL A 243 -19.51 -28.80 -29.90
N VAL A 244 -18.42 -28.70 -30.68
CA VAL A 244 -17.64 -27.46 -30.82
C VAL A 244 -18.16 -26.62 -31.99
N ASN A 245 -18.41 -25.34 -31.74
CA ASN A 245 -18.94 -24.37 -32.71
C ASN A 245 -18.17 -23.06 -32.77
N GLY A 246 -17.05 -22.99 -32.06
CA GLY A 246 -16.05 -21.99 -32.31
C GLY A 246 -14.77 -22.30 -31.59
N ILE A 247 -13.78 -21.47 -31.88
CA ILE A 247 -12.46 -21.53 -31.26
C ILE A 247 -12.04 -20.13 -30.85
N SER A 248 -11.18 -20.03 -29.84
CA SER A 248 -10.44 -18.82 -29.56
C SER A 248 -8.92 -19.07 -29.62
N ILE A 249 -8.16 -18.02 -29.96
CA ILE A 249 -6.71 -18.05 -30.04
C ILE A 249 -6.17 -16.76 -29.41
N THR A 250 -5.22 -16.86 -28.48
CA THR A 250 -4.50 -15.71 -27.91
C THR A 250 -3.10 -15.61 -28.51
N SER A 251 -2.70 -14.42 -28.96
CA SER A 251 -1.33 -14.21 -29.48
C SER A 251 -0.26 -14.23 -28.38
N ALA A 252 0.91 -14.81 -28.68
CA ALA A 252 2.05 -14.88 -27.76
C ALA A 252 2.70 -13.52 -27.47
N ASN A 253 3.82 -13.48 -26.75
CA ASN A 253 4.38 -12.27 -26.16
C ASN A 253 5.39 -11.47 -27.01
N ASP A 254 6.10 -12.07 -27.98
CA ASP A 254 7.32 -11.47 -28.56
C ASP A 254 7.30 -11.14 -30.08
N ALA A 255 7.10 -12.11 -30.99
CA ALA A 255 7.11 -11.96 -32.45
C ALA A 255 5.71 -12.04 -33.15
N PRO A 256 5.10 -10.92 -33.60
CA PRO A 256 3.78 -10.92 -34.26
C PRO A 256 3.76 -11.61 -35.64
N GLU A 257 4.89 -11.70 -36.33
CA GLU A 257 5.03 -12.37 -37.62
C GLU A 257 4.78 -13.89 -37.53
N ARG A 258 4.93 -14.47 -36.34
CA ARG A 258 4.74 -15.90 -36.05
C ARG A 258 3.30 -16.28 -35.72
N ASP A 259 2.42 -15.29 -35.61
CA ASP A 259 1.02 -15.52 -35.28
C ASP A 259 0.30 -16.22 -36.45
N PRO A 260 -0.62 -17.16 -36.18
CA PRO A 260 -1.46 -17.75 -37.22
C PRO A 260 -2.31 -16.72 -37.98
N LYS A 261 -2.39 -16.88 -39.30
CA LYS A 261 -3.20 -16.07 -40.22
C LYS A 261 -4.43 -16.81 -40.75
N SER A 262 -4.42 -18.14 -40.74
CA SER A 262 -5.56 -18.98 -41.10
C SER A 262 -5.62 -20.25 -40.25
N PHE A 263 -6.77 -20.92 -40.23
CA PHE A 263 -6.96 -22.15 -39.48
C PHE A 263 -7.79 -23.19 -40.25
N VAL A 264 -7.60 -24.46 -39.89
CA VAL A 264 -8.45 -25.60 -40.25
C VAL A 264 -8.70 -26.43 -39.00
N LEU A 265 -9.96 -26.52 -38.57
CA LEU A 265 -10.40 -27.33 -37.43
C LEU A 265 -11.11 -28.59 -37.95
N SER A 266 -10.73 -29.74 -37.41
CA SER A 266 -11.34 -31.05 -37.70
C SER A 266 -11.66 -31.81 -36.41
N GLY A 267 -12.60 -32.76 -36.48
CA GLY A 267 -12.99 -33.61 -35.35
C GLY A 267 -12.95 -35.11 -35.68
N SER A 268 -12.71 -35.95 -34.68
CA SER A 268 -12.68 -37.41 -34.78
C SER A 268 -13.22 -38.09 -33.52
N ASN A 269 -13.85 -39.25 -33.69
CA ASN A 269 -14.31 -40.12 -32.58
C ASN A 269 -13.47 -41.40 -32.43
N ASP A 270 -12.61 -41.71 -33.41
CA ASP A 270 -11.69 -42.84 -33.37
C ASP A 270 -10.22 -42.42 -33.14
N GLY A 271 -9.92 -41.11 -33.25
CA GLY A 271 -8.58 -40.56 -33.16
C GLY A 271 -7.74 -40.74 -34.44
N GLU A 272 -8.29 -41.38 -35.49
CA GLU A 272 -7.58 -41.69 -36.73
C GLU A 272 -8.15 -40.90 -37.92
N ILE A 273 -9.48 -40.90 -38.08
CA ILE A 273 -10.16 -40.26 -39.20
C ILE A 273 -10.74 -38.92 -38.73
N PHE A 274 -10.13 -37.83 -39.20
CA PHE A 274 -10.56 -36.47 -38.91
C PHE A 274 -11.44 -35.91 -40.03
N VAL A 275 -12.61 -35.41 -39.65
CA VAL A 275 -13.55 -34.74 -40.55
C VAL A 275 -13.43 -33.24 -40.33
N GLU A 276 -13.20 -32.47 -41.40
CA GLU A 276 -13.16 -31.01 -41.32
C GLU A 276 -14.49 -30.46 -40.80
N ILE A 277 -14.39 -29.58 -39.80
CA ILE A 277 -15.52 -28.89 -39.18
C ILE A 277 -15.60 -27.47 -39.75
N ALA A 278 -14.48 -26.77 -39.80
CA ALA A 278 -14.41 -25.40 -40.29
C ALA A 278 -13.00 -24.99 -40.68
N SER A 279 -12.90 -24.05 -41.61
CA SER A 279 -11.66 -23.38 -41.99
C SER A 279 -11.92 -21.90 -42.23
N GLY A 280 -10.90 -21.05 -42.07
CA GLY A 280 -11.07 -19.62 -42.24
C GLY A 280 -9.83 -18.79 -41.94
N SER A 281 -9.97 -17.46 -42.09
CA SER A 281 -8.92 -16.49 -41.79
C SER A 281 -8.96 -16.01 -40.33
N ILE A 282 -7.80 -15.65 -39.81
CA ILE A 282 -7.60 -15.06 -38.48
C ILE A 282 -7.21 -13.60 -38.67
N SER A 283 -7.94 -12.69 -38.04
CA SER A 283 -7.64 -11.25 -38.15
C SER A 283 -6.36 -10.87 -37.41
N VAL A 284 -5.47 -10.15 -38.08
CA VAL A 284 -4.20 -9.65 -37.51
C VAL A 284 -4.47 -8.59 -36.43
N SER A 285 -3.81 -8.70 -35.28
CA SER A 285 -3.93 -7.75 -34.16
C SER A 285 -2.85 -6.68 -34.16
N ARG A 286 -3.18 -5.47 -33.68
CA ARG A 286 -2.18 -4.48 -33.23
C ARG A 286 -1.92 -4.69 -31.73
N GLY A 287 -0.83 -5.37 -31.38
CA GLY A 287 -0.43 -5.68 -29.99
C GLY A 287 -0.42 -7.19 -29.65
N ARG A 288 0.23 -7.56 -28.54
CA ARG A 288 0.43 -8.94 -28.06
C ARG A 288 -0.54 -9.34 -26.94
N GLY A 289 -0.72 -10.63 -26.68
CA GLY A 289 -1.67 -11.14 -25.69
C GLY A 289 -3.13 -10.86 -26.07
N LYS A 290 -3.47 -10.89 -27.37
CA LYS A 290 -4.82 -10.54 -27.86
C LYS A 290 -5.59 -11.78 -28.27
N LEU A 291 -6.74 -11.97 -27.63
CA LEU A 291 -7.72 -13.01 -27.95
C LEU A 291 -8.43 -12.74 -29.28
N LYS A 292 -8.61 -13.80 -30.07
CA LYS A 292 -9.40 -13.81 -31.31
C LYS A 292 -10.37 -14.97 -31.28
N THR A 293 -11.63 -14.72 -31.60
CA THR A 293 -12.69 -15.73 -31.60
C THR A 293 -13.22 -15.93 -33.00
N MET A 294 -13.35 -17.20 -33.42
CA MET A 294 -13.98 -17.60 -34.68
C MET A 294 -15.14 -18.55 -34.39
N ARG A 295 -16.25 -18.36 -35.09
CA ARG A 295 -17.49 -19.13 -34.93
C ARG A 295 -17.88 -19.80 -36.24
N PHE A 296 -18.41 -21.01 -36.17
CA PHE A 296 -18.80 -21.79 -37.33
C PHE A 296 -19.94 -22.78 -37.03
N PRO A 297 -20.75 -23.14 -38.05
CA PRO A 297 -21.80 -24.14 -37.88
C PRO A 297 -21.19 -25.54 -37.75
N ASN A 298 -21.63 -26.27 -36.74
CA ASN A 298 -21.32 -27.69 -36.52
C ASN A 298 -22.48 -28.31 -35.73
N GLY A 299 -22.90 -29.50 -36.10
CA GLY A 299 -23.95 -30.25 -35.40
C GLY A 299 -23.49 -31.61 -34.90
N LYS A 300 -22.19 -31.93 -35.06
CA LYS A 300 -21.61 -33.22 -34.69
C LYS A 300 -20.70 -33.04 -33.49
N SER A 301 -20.83 -33.92 -32.50
CA SER A 301 -19.92 -33.98 -31.37
C SER A 301 -18.72 -34.89 -31.69
N PHE A 302 -17.58 -34.55 -31.11
CA PHE A 302 -16.36 -35.34 -31.21
C PHE A 302 -15.65 -35.44 -29.87
N THR A 303 -14.82 -36.47 -29.71
CA THR A 303 -13.93 -36.64 -28.53
C THR A 303 -12.49 -36.19 -28.80
N ASN A 304 -12.09 -36.10 -30.08
CA ASN A 304 -10.78 -35.60 -30.49
C ASN A 304 -10.96 -34.44 -31.48
N TYR A 305 -10.20 -33.36 -31.28
CA TYR A 305 -10.19 -32.18 -32.13
C TYR A 305 -8.77 -31.88 -32.60
N ARG A 306 -8.62 -31.60 -33.89
CA ARG A 306 -7.34 -31.20 -34.52
C ARG A 306 -7.46 -29.80 -35.10
N ILE A 307 -6.55 -28.92 -34.73
CA ILE A 307 -6.40 -27.58 -35.31
C ILE A 307 -5.06 -27.51 -36.04
N VAL A 308 -5.07 -27.00 -37.27
CA VAL A 308 -3.88 -26.74 -38.09
C VAL A 308 -3.88 -25.28 -38.52
N PHE A 309 -2.71 -24.65 -38.59
CA PHE A 309 -2.52 -23.26 -39.03
C PHE A 309 -1.80 -23.19 -40.38
N PRO A 310 -2.50 -23.19 -41.53
CA PRO A 310 -1.87 -23.28 -42.85
C PRO A 310 -1.01 -22.07 -43.23
N GLU A 311 -1.36 -20.88 -42.74
CA GLU A 311 -0.65 -19.63 -43.03
C GLU A 311 -0.31 -18.89 -41.73
N LEU A 312 0.84 -18.22 -41.72
CA LEU A 312 1.26 -17.29 -40.67
C LEU A 312 1.23 -15.84 -41.18
N VAL A 313 1.34 -14.87 -40.27
CA VAL A 313 1.34 -13.44 -40.63
C VAL A 313 2.59 -13.06 -41.42
N GLY A 314 3.75 -13.59 -41.05
CA GLY A 314 5.03 -13.37 -41.74
C GLY A 314 5.28 -14.36 -42.88
N GLU A 315 6.16 -13.96 -43.80
CA GLU A 315 6.58 -14.80 -44.93
C GLU A 315 7.90 -15.53 -44.61
N GLY A 316 8.11 -16.69 -45.23
CA GLY A 316 9.33 -17.48 -45.10
C GLY A 316 9.29 -18.56 -44.01
N ASN A 317 10.45 -19.15 -43.71
CA ASN A 317 10.57 -20.25 -42.76
C ASN A 317 10.68 -19.73 -41.32
N ILE A 318 9.54 -19.39 -40.72
CA ILE A 318 9.43 -18.86 -39.35
C ILE A 318 8.57 -19.79 -38.47
N PRO A 319 8.87 -19.92 -37.17
CA PRO A 319 8.08 -20.76 -36.27
C PRO A 319 6.66 -20.19 -36.06
N MET A 320 5.72 -21.07 -35.72
CA MET A 320 4.36 -20.71 -35.29
C MET A 320 4.34 -20.52 -33.78
N GLN A 321 3.57 -19.55 -33.28
CA GLN A 321 3.34 -19.42 -31.84
C GLN A 321 1.94 -18.94 -31.47
N ILE A 322 1.48 -19.40 -30.31
CA ILE A 322 0.24 -18.96 -29.64
C ILE A 322 0.44 -18.98 -28.13
N ALA A 323 -0.31 -18.16 -27.40
CA ALA A 323 -0.37 -18.21 -25.94
C ALA A 323 -1.46 -19.14 -25.44
N GLU A 324 -2.66 -19.09 -26.03
CA GLU A 324 -3.80 -19.93 -25.61
C GLU A 324 -4.65 -20.35 -26.82
N PHE A 325 -5.33 -21.48 -26.68
CA PHE A 325 -6.30 -22.04 -27.61
C PHE A 325 -7.48 -22.62 -26.84
N GLU A 326 -8.69 -22.17 -27.15
CA GLU A 326 -9.92 -22.64 -26.48
C GLU A 326 -10.93 -23.22 -27.48
N LEU A 327 -11.65 -24.26 -27.07
CA LEU A 327 -12.79 -24.84 -27.79
C LEU A 327 -14.11 -24.33 -27.19
N LEU A 328 -15.08 -23.96 -28.01
CA LEU A 328 -16.26 -23.22 -27.51
C LEU A 328 -17.60 -23.85 -27.99
N PRO A 329 -18.65 -23.87 -27.14
CA PRO A 329 -19.95 -24.45 -27.48
C PRO A 329 -20.83 -23.53 -28.35
N LYS A 330 -21.89 -24.08 -28.98
CA LYS A 330 -22.97 -23.27 -29.58
C LYS A 330 -24.01 -22.91 -28.54
N LEU A 331 -24.07 -21.62 -28.24
CA LEU A 331 -25.15 -21.06 -27.44
C LEU A 331 -26.16 -20.32 -28.31
N GLU A 332 -25.75 -19.73 -29.43
CA GLU A 332 -26.58 -18.86 -30.28
C GLU A 332 -27.91 -19.50 -30.73
N GLY A 333 -29.03 -18.87 -30.34
CA GLY A 333 -30.40 -19.32 -30.66
C GLY A 333 -31.00 -20.37 -29.70
N SER A 334 -30.32 -20.73 -28.62
CA SER A 334 -30.87 -21.58 -27.53
C SER A 334 -31.60 -20.75 -26.47
N PRO A 335 -32.49 -21.36 -25.64
CA PRO A 335 -33.05 -20.69 -24.46
C PRO A 335 -31.97 -20.11 -23.52
N ILE A 336 -30.81 -20.77 -23.44
CA ILE A 336 -29.66 -20.30 -22.65
C ILE A 336 -29.03 -19.03 -23.24
N ASP A 337 -29.02 -18.85 -24.58
CA ASP A 337 -28.53 -17.62 -25.23
C ASP A 337 -29.30 -16.38 -24.78
N ASP A 338 -30.62 -16.52 -24.68
CA ASP A 338 -31.50 -15.41 -24.32
C ASP A 338 -31.35 -15.07 -22.84
N LEU A 339 -31.15 -16.08 -21.98
CA LEU A 339 -30.77 -15.88 -20.59
C LEU A 339 -29.40 -15.22 -20.46
N ILE A 340 -28.42 -15.55 -21.30
CA ILE A 340 -27.10 -14.88 -21.32
C ILE A 340 -27.25 -13.41 -21.71
N LYS A 341 -28.03 -13.09 -22.75
CA LYS A 341 -28.28 -11.69 -23.17
C LYS A 341 -28.98 -10.90 -22.06
N GLU A 342 -29.98 -11.50 -21.42
CA GLU A 342 -30.67 -10.88 -20.29
C GLU A 342 -29.72 -10.72 -19.09
N ALA A 343 -28.84 -11.69 -18.83
CA ALA A 343 -27.81 -11.61 -17.80
C ALA A 343 -26.85 -10.43 -18.05
N THR A 344 -26.29 -10.30 -19.25
CA THR A 344 -25.40 -9.19 -19.61
C THR A 344 -26.10 -7.83 -19.43
N LYS A 345 -27.37 -7.72 -19.87
CA LYS A 345 -28.14 -6.49 -19.71
C LYS A 345 -28.42 -6.20 -18.23
N LEU A 346 -28.82 -7.21 -17.47
CA LEU A 346 -29.14 -7.08 -16.06
C LEU A 346 -27.88 -6.72 -15.25
N LEU A 347 -26.73 -7.32 -15.58
CA LEU A 347 -25.43 -7.01 -14.99
C LEU A 347 -25.07 -5.54 -15.22
N GLY A 348 -25.20 -5.02 -16.44
CA GLY A 348 -24.99 -3.59 -16.70
C GLY A 348 -25.95 -2.68 -15.92
N GLN A 349 -27.22 -3.08 -15.75
CA GLN A 349 -28.18 -2.35 -14.93
C GLN A 349 -27.87 -2.40 -13.43
N ILE A 350 -27.29 -3.50 -12.96
CA ILE A 350 -26.81 -3.68 -11.59
C ILE A 350 -25.57 -2.81 -11.37
N ASP A 351 -24.61 -2.80 -12.30
CA ASP A 351 -23.43 -1.94 -12.26
C ASP A 351 -23.76 -0.45 -12.16
N GLU A 352 -24.85 0.00 -12.80
CA GLU A 352 -25.33 1.38 -12.70
C GLU A 352 -25.85 1.78 -11.31
N VAL A 353 -26.39 0.83 -10.55
CA VAL A 353 -27.05 1.10 -9.25
C VAL A 353 -26.26 0.60 -8.06
N THR A 354 -25.22 -0.18 -8.30
CA THR A 354 -24.39 -0.72 -7.25
C THR A 354 -23.45 0.34 -6.73
N GLN A 355 -23.42 0.46 -5.41
CA GLN A 355 -22.44 1.30 -4.76
C GLN A 355 -21.12 0.53 -4.73
N LYS A 356 -20.11 1.09 -5.37
CA LYS A 356 -18.72 0.66 -5.19
C LYS A 356 -18.30 1.02 -3.77
N VAL A 357 -18.22 0.02 -2.92
CA VAL A 357 -17.65 0.14 -1.57
C VAL A 357 -16.15 -0.01 -1.70
N ARG A 358 -15.41 0.97 -1.21
CA ARG A 358 -13.96 0.84 -1.07
C ARG A 358 -13.68 0.20 0.28
N TYR A 359 -12.96 -0.91 0.30
CA TYR A 359 -12.45 -1.46 1.55
C TYR A 359 -11.07 -0.88 1.79
N ILE A 360 -10.95 -0.08 2.86
CA ILE A 360 -9.75 0.65 3.21
C ILE A 360 -9.47 0.40 4.68
N VAL A 361 -8.42 -0.37 4.97
CA VAL A 361 -7.93 -0.57 6.32
C VAL A 361 -7.08 0.64 6.70
N SER A 362 -7.69 1.65 7.35
CA SER A 362 -7.03 2.94 7.65
C SER A 362 -5.85 2.83 8.64
N ARG A 363 -5.86 1.84 9.55
CA ARG A 363 -4.76 1.57 10.49
C ARG A 363 -4.27 0.12 10.30
N ALA A 364 -3.74 -0.15 9.12
CA ALA A 364 -3.20 -1.45 8.79
C ALA A 364 -1.80 -1.63 9.37
N HIS A 365 -1.56 -2.77 10.00
CA HIS A 365 -0.24 -3.30 10.32
C HIS A 365 0.00 -4.51 9.42
N LEU A 366 0.70 -4.28 8.29
CA LEU A 366 1.10 -5.33 7.38
C LEU A 366 2.30 -6.07 7.95
N VAL A 367 2.19 -7.39 8.07
CA VAL A 367 3.30 -8.28 8.41
C VAL A 367 3.71 -9.04 7.16
N PRO A 368 4.85 -8.68 6.52
CA PRO A 368 5.42 -9.47 5.44
C PRO A 368 5.98 -10.78 6.00
N LEU A 369 5.69 -11.90 5.34
CA LEU A 369 5.96 -13.24 5.83
C LEU A 369 6.82 -14.05 4.85
N GLY A 370 7.66 -14.92 5.42
CA GLY A 370 8.55 -15.82 4.69
C GLY A 370 9.88 -15.17 4.34
N GLU A 371 10.86 -15.99 3.96
CA GLU A 371 12.22 -15.50 3.61
C GLU A 371 12.23 -14.52 2.45
N ASP A 372 11.30 -14.69 1.51
CA ASP A 372 11.10 -13.81 0.35
C ASP A 372 10.23 -12.59 0.66
N ARG A 373 9.56 -12.56 1.82
CA ARG A 373 8.61 -11.53 2.25
C ARG A 373 7.52 -11.19 1.22
N ARG A 374 7.10 -12.18 0.42
CA ARG A 374 6.04 -12.03 -0.60
C ARG A 374 4.64 -12.39 -0.07
N ALA A 375 4.58 -13.21 0.96
CA ALA A 375 3.34 -13.43 1.69
C ALA A 375 3.09 -12.28 2.66
N GLY A 376 1.85 -12.04 3.04
CA GLY A 376 1.50 -10.97 3.96
C GLY A 376 0.20 -11.23 4.71
N MET A 377 0.14 -10.76 5.96
CA MET A 377 -1.08 -10.70 6.75
C MET A 377 -1.30 -9.27 7.24
N VAL A 378 -2.53 -8.76 7.13
CA VAL A 378 -2.87 -7.38 7.49
C VAL A 378 -3.68 -7.38 8.77
N PHE A 379 -3.09 -6.95 9.88
CA PHE A 379 -3.79 -6.73 11.14
C PHE A 379 -4.37 -5.31 11.18
N ASP A 380 -5.65 -5.18 11.48
CA ASP A 380 -6.35 -3.90 11.61
C ASP A 380 -6.49 -3.53 13.08
N SER A 381 -5.76 -2.50 13.52
CA SER A 381 -5.79 -2.00 14.90
C SER A 381 -6.97 -1.07 15.20
N GLU A 382 -7.91 -0.88 14.27
CA GLU A 382 -9.23 -0.33 14.62
C GLU A 382 -10.22 -1.43 15.03
N THR A 383 -10.08 -2.64 14.48
CA THR A 383 -11.04 -3.75 14.68
C THR A 383 -10.51 -4.93 15.48
N MET A 384 -9.21 -5.02 15.72
CA MET A 384 -8.51 -6.20 16.25
C MET A 384 -8.73 -7.46 15.40
N SER A 385 -8.85 -7.29 14.07
CA SER A 385 -9.04 -8.40 13.12
C SER A 385 -7.88 -8.47 12.13
N TYR A 386 -7.59 -9.67 11.62
CA TYR A 386 -6.82 -9.76 10.38
C TYR A 386 -7.76 -9.49 9.22
N SER A 387 -7.61 -8.33 8.57
CA SER A 387 -8.52 -7.89 7.52
C SER A 387 -8.41 -8.68 6.24
N MET A 388 -7.19 -9.12 5.90
CA MET A 388 -6.88 -9.93 4.72
C MET A 388 -5.51 -10.57 4.85
N ALA A 389 -5.24 -11.56 4.00
CA ALA A 389 -3.92 -12.17 3.86
C ALA A 389 -3.69 -12.71 2.45
N TRP A 390 -2.42 -12.90 2.08
CA TRP A 390 -2.03 -13.50 0.80
C TRP A 390 -0.72 -14.28 0.94
N THR A 391 -0.52 -15.25 0.04
CA THR A 391 0.76 -15.95 -0.15
C THR A 391 1.50 -15.47 -1.39
N ASN A 392 0.86 -14.61 -2.19
CA ASN A 392 1.38 -14.05 -3.43
C ASN A 392 1.10 -12.54 -3.45
N ASP A 393 2.18 -11.77 -3.53
CA ASP A 393 2.17 -10.30 -3.61
C ASP A 393 1.81 -9.77 -5.01
N GLN A 394 1.49 -10.64 -5.97
CA GLN A 394 0.84 -10.23 -7.21
C GLN A 394 -0.38 -9.34 -6.87
N SER A 395 -0.49 -8.24 -7.59
CA SER A 395 -1.43 -7.12 -7.38
C SER A 395 -1.11 -6.15 -6.22
N LEU A 396 -0.03 -6.35 -5.47
CA LEU A 396 0.40 -5.38 -4.46
C LEU A 396 1.04 -4.16 -5.16
N LYS A 397 0.55 -2.96 -4.86
CA LYS A 397 1.09 -1.69 -5.36
C LYS A 397 1.34 -0.77 -4.18
N ALA A 398 2.60 -0.38 -3.95
CA ALA A 398 2.97 0.55 -2.89
C ALA A 398 3.02 2.03 -3.35
N SER A 399 2.53 2.32 -4.57
CA SER A 399 2.76 3.59 -5.28
C SER A 399 2.17 4.85 -4.65
N GLY A 400 1.38 4.75 -3.57
CA GLY A 400 0.83 5.90 -2.85
C GLY A 400 1.73 6.42 -1.73
N MET A 401 2.70 5.61 -1.26
CA MET A 401 3.41 5.89 -0.01
C MET A 401 4.74 6.63 -0.22
N PRO A 402 5.17 7.47 0.75
CA PRO A 402 6.45 8.15 0.72
C PRO A 402 7.59 7.17 0.54
N PHE A 403 7.58 6.04 1.26
CA PHE A 403 8.63 5.05 1.14
C PHE A 403 8.78 4.49 -0.28
N ALA A 404 7.70 4.40 -1.07
CA ALA A 404 7.76 4.03 -2.48
C ALA A 404 8.27 5.15 -3.40
N GLY A 405 8.65 6.30 -2.84
CA GLY A 405 9.09 7.47 -3.57
C GLY A 405 7.95 8.25 -4.21
N ALA A 406 6.74 8.15 -3.67
CA ALA A 406 5.57 8.89 -4.16
C ALA A 406 5.11 9.94 -3.14
N HIS A 407 4.29 10.88 -3.62
CA HIS A 407 3.55 11.83 -2.81
C HIS A 407 2.11 11.87 -3.32
N GLY A 408 1.32 10.86 -2.92
CA GLY A 408 -0.08 10.67 -3.33
C GLY A 408 -0.99 10.42 -2.14
N ALA A 409 -2.29 10.18 -2.40
CA ALA A 409 -3.20 9.69 -1.36
C ALA A 409 -2.62 8.39 -0.76
N ALA A 410 -2.61 8.30 0.57
CA ALA A 410 -1.94 7.23 1.30
C ALA A 410 -2.63 5.88 1.01
N ALA A 411 -2.01 5.06 0.17
CA ALA A 411 -2.47 3.69 -0.03
C ALA A 411 -1.34 2.79 -0.53
N VAL A 412 -1.18 1.67 0.18
CA VAL A 412 -0.79 0.41 -0.44
C VAL A 412 -2.07 -0.24 -0.97
N VAL A 413 -2.06 -0.67 -2.22
CA VAL A 413 -3.23 -1.30 -2.84
C VAL A 413 -2.97 -2.80 -3.01
N LYS A 414 -3.93 -3.63 -2.58
CA LYS A 414 -3.93 -5.09 -2.84
C LYS A 414 -5.25 -5.52 -3.47
N GLU A 415 -5.23 -5.67 -4.79
CA GLU A 415 -6.46 -5.84 -5.58
C GLU A 415 -7.01 -7.27 -5.65
N SER A 416 -6.17 -8.31 -5.74
CA SER A 416 -6.60 -9.69 -6.00
C SER A 416 -5.70 -10.71 -5.31
N TYR A 417 -5.93 -12.02 -5.47
CA TYR A 417 -5.14 -13.10 -4.82
C TYR A 417 -5.12 -13.06 -3.29
N ASN A 418 -6.16 -12.49 -2.67
CA ASN A 418 -6.36 -12.56 -1.24
C ASN A 418 -6.92 -13.95 -0.88
N LEU A 419 -6.41 -14.56 0.20
CA LEU A 419 -6.88 -15.84 0.70
C LEU A 419 -8.23 -15.70 1.40
N PHE A 420 -8.41 -14.63 2.15
CA PHE A 420 -9.65 -14.35 2.87
C PHE A 420 -9.77 -12.85 3.14
N ARG A 421 -10.96 -12.44 3.59
CA ARG A 421 -11.23 -11.12 4.13
C ARG A 421 -12.13 -11.20 5.36
N THR A 422 -12.17 -10.15 6.17
CA THR A 422 -13.14 -10.00 7.28
C THR A 422 -14.08 -8.81 7.11
N ASN A 423 -13.98 -8.11 5.97
CA ASN A 423 -14.70 -6.85 5.68
C ASN A 423 -14.61 -5.82 6.81
N MET A 424 -13.45 -5.78 7.49
CA MET A 424 -13.16 -4.84 8.57
C MET A 424 -14.21 -4.87 9.69
N ARG A 425 -14.70 -6.06 10.05
CA ARG A 425 -15.58 -6.26 11.19
C ARG A 425 -14.78 -6.37 12.49
N PRO A 426 -15.40 -6.10 13.65
CA PRO A 426 -14.80 -6.39 14.95
C PRO A 426 -14.23 -7.81 14.99
N GLY A 427 -12.94 -7.93 15.30
CA GLY A 427 -12.21 -9.19 15.32
C GLY A 427 -12.50 -10.05 16.55
N TRP A 428 -13.03 -9.44 17.61
CA TRP A 428 -13.40 -10.08 18.85
C TRP A 428 -14.77 -9.61 19.32
N ALA A 429 -15.50 -10.46 20.05
CA ALA A 429 -16.73 -10.08 20.72
C ALA A 429 -17.08 -11.03 21.88
N LYS A 430 -17.95 -10.60 22.79
CA LYS A 430 -18.48 -11.45 23.86
C LYS A 430 -19.45 -12.52 23.32
N THR A 431 -20.24 -12.19 22.30
CA THR A 431 -21.13 -13.11 21.60
C THR A 431 -21.00 -12.91 20.10
N LYS A 432 -21.37 -13.92 19.30
CA LYS A 432 -21.31 -13.86 17.83
C LYS A 432 -22.16 -12.72 17.26
N GLU A 433 -23.32 -12.43 17.85
CA GLU A 433 -24.24 -11.37 17.39
C GLU A 433 -23.61 -9.98 17.46
N MET A 434 -22.70 -9.75 18.43
CA MET A 434 -22.01 -8.47 18.58
C MET A 434 -21.03 -8.19 17.44
N ILE A 435 -20.46 -9.21 16.76
CA ILE A 435 -19.55 -9.02 15.62
C ILE A 435 -20.22 -8.19 14.51
N LYS A 436 -21.54 -8.38 14.27
CA LYS A 436 -22.28 -7.61 13.25
C LYS A 436 -22.75 -6.23 13.70
N LYS A 437 -22.68 -5.90 14.99
CA LYS A 437 -23.19 -4.63 15.52
C LYS A 437 -22.27 -3.44 15.27
N ASP A 438 -20.96 -3.68 15.13
CA ASP A 438 -19.87 -2.71 14.96
C ASP A 438 -20.24 -1.26 15.40
N PRO A 439 -19.88 -0.85 16.63
CA PRO A 439 -20.31 0.41 17.21
C PRO A 439 -19.61 1.65 16.61
N ARG A 440 -18.62 1.45 15.72
CA ARG A 440 -17.83 2.54 15.14
C ARG A 440 -18.66 3.40 14.21
N ARG A 441 -18.23 4.65 14.02
CA ARG A 441 -18.98 5.65 13.24
C ARG A 441 -18.94 5.34 11.75
N GLN A 442 -20.09 5.43 11.05
CA GLN A 442 -20.16 5.28 9.59
C GLN A 442 -20.64 6.57 8.89
N PRO A 443 -19.80 7.61 8.79
CA PRO A 443 -20.22 8.87 8.17
C PRO A 443 -20.42 8.77 6.65
N TYR A 444 -19.76 7.81 5.99
CA TYR A 444 -19.79 7.64 4.54
C TYR A 444 -20.26 6.23 4.21
N LYS A 445 -21.38 6.10 3.49
CA LYS A 445 -22.02 4.79 3.25
C LYS A 445 -21.15 3.87 2.38
N SER A 446 -20.40 4.44 1.44
CA SER A 446 -19.53 3.70 0.51
C SER A 446 -18.16 3.33 1.10
N PHE A 447 -17.95 3.54 2.40
CA PHE A 447 -16.68 3.30 3.08
C PHE A 447 -16.87 2.55 4.40
N PRO A 448 -15.80 1.94 4.92
CA PRO A 448 -15.82 1.27 6.21
C PRO A 448 -16.06 2.26 7.34
N ARG A 449 -16.48 1.72 8.49
CA ARG A 449 -16.61 2.47 9.73
C ARG A 449 -15.24 2.95 10.20
N MET A 450 -15.23 4.07 10.91
CA MET A 450 -14.01 4.81 11.27
C MET A 450 -13.81 4.86 12.78
N GLY A 451 -12.54 4.86 13.20
CA GLY A 451 -12.12 4.95 14.59
C GLY A 451 -11.95 3.58 15.24
N THR A 452 -11.43 3.57 16.46
CA THR A 452 -11.19 2.33 17.21
C THR A 452 -12.48 1.75 17.79
N LEU A 453 -12.46 0.45 18.10
CA LEU A 453 -13.47 -0.13 18.98
C LEU A 453 -13.46 0.54 20.37
N PRO A 454 -14.58 0.49 21.11
CA PRO A 454 -14.61 0.88 22.52
C PRO A 454 -13.53 0.16 23.32
N LYS A 455 -12.80 0.90 24.16
CA LYS A 455 -11.62 0.40 24.89
C LYS A 455 -11.96 -0.76 25.84
N ASP A 456 -13.19 -0.83 26.34
CA ASP A 456 -13.75 -1.89 27.17
C ASP A 456 -14.21 -3.13 26.37
N TRP A 457 -14.32 -3.01 25.04
CA TRP A 457 -14.57 -4.13 24.14
C TRP A 457 -13.25 -4.77 23.71
N ALA A 458 -12.40 -4.01 23.02
CA ALA A 458 -11.06 -4.45 22.63
C ALA A 458 -10.17 -3.24 22.35
N HIS A 459 -8.90 -3.31 22.71
CA HIS A 459 -7.99 -2.16 22.65
C HIS A 459 -6.57 -2.59 22.30
N PHE A 460 -6.06 -2.09 21.17
CA PHE A 460 -4.66 -2.28 20.75
C PHE A 460 -3.66 -1.71 21.76
N LYS A 461 -2.60 -2.45 22.09
CA LYS A 461 -1.54 -2.01 23.03
C LYS A 461 -0.20 -1.79 22.36
N GLY A 462 0.00 -2.32 21.16
CA GLY A 462 1.26 -2.24 20.45
C GLY A 462 1.68 -3.59 19.88
N HIS A 463 2.93 -3.68 19.47
CA HIS A 463 3.50 -4.95 18.99
C HIS A 463 4.93 -5.13 19.46
N TYR A 464 5.26 -6.38 19.76
CA TYR A 464 6.62 -6.82 20.05
C TYR A 464 7.33 -7.26 18.77
N VAL A 465 8.62 -7.02 18.71
CA VAL A 465 9.52 -7.51 17.67
C VAL A 465 10.52 -8.48 18.29
N HIS A 466 10.65 -9.66 17.70
CA HIS A 466 11.57 -10.69 18.17
C HIS A 466 12.03 -11.57 17.01
N ASP A 467 13.32 -11.55 16.69
CA ASP A 467 13.95 -12.36 15.63
C ASP A 467 13.17 -12.35 14.30
N GLY A 468 12.81 -11.14 13.83
CA GLY A 468 12.09 -10.95 12.57
C GLY A 468 10.60 -11.36 12.61
N LYS A 469 10.03 -11.58 13.80
CA LYS A 469 8.60 -11.84 14.01
C LYS A 469 7.94 -10.68 14.73
N ALA A 470 6.64 -10.51 14.48
CA ALA A 470 5.80 -9.53 15.16
C ALA A 470 4.74 -10.24 16.01
N THR A 471 4.61 -9.85 17.28
CA THR A 471 3.52 -10.30 18.15
C THR A 471 2.68 -9.10 18.56
N PHE A 472 1.43 -9.04 18.10
CA PHE A 472 0.51 -7.98 18.47
C PHE A 472 -0.03 -8.20 19.88
N SER A 473 -0.10 -7.13 20.66
CA SER A 473 -0.66 -7.13 22.01
C SER A 473 -1.90 -6.25 22.06
N TYR A 474 -2.98 -6.78 22.63
CA TYR A 474 -4.24 -6.04 22.80
C TYR A 474 -5.09 -6.63 23.92
N SER A 475 -6.08 -5.87 24.41
CA SER A 475 -7.08 -6.37 25.34
C SER A 475 -8.36 -6.81 24.62
N VAL A 476 -9.09 -7.75 25.23
CA VAL A 476 -10.45 -8.16 24.84
C VAL A 476 -11.29 -8.24 26.11
N GLY A 477 -12.18 -7.27 26.32
CA GLY A 477 -12.76 -7.03 27.62
C GLY A 477 -11.67 -6.72 28.65
N GLU A 478 -11.73 -7.43 29.78
CA GLU A 478 -10.72 -7.39 30.83
C GLU A 478 -9.54 -8.36 30.58
N GLY A 479 -9.60 -9.16 29.50
CA GLY A 479 -8.55 -10.11 29.15
C GLY A 479 -7.43 -9.51 28.30
N SER A 480 -6.31 -10.23 28.21
CA SER A 480 -5.14 -9.89 27.40
C SER A 480 -4.92 -10.92 26.29
N VAL A 481 -4.46 -10.46 25.13
CA VAL A 481 -4.16 -11.29 23.96
C VAL A 481 -2.77 -10.97 23.42
N LEU A 482 -2.02 -12.03 23.09
CA LEU A 482 -0.86 -12.01 22.21
C LEU A 482 -1.24 -12.75 20.92
N ASP A 483 -0.97 -12.14 19.76
CA ASP A 483 -1.41 -12.62 18.46
C ASP A 483 -0.27 -12.49 17.44
N MET A 484 0.21 -13.62 16.94
CA MET A 484 1.38 -13.69 16.07
C MET A 484 0.99 -14.34 14.73
N PRO A 485 1.09 -13.60 13.61
CA PRO A 485 0.97 -14.19 12.28
C PRO A 485 2.28 -14.89 11.89
N GLY A 486 2.17 -15.92 11.06
CA GLY A 486 3.31 -16.71 10.62
C GLY A 486 3.06 -17.40 9.29
N ILE A 487 4.08 -18.08 8.78
CA ILE A 487 3.98 -18.87 7.56
C ILE A 487 4.81 -20.14 7.71
N VAL A 488 4.33 -21.23 7.12
CA VAL A 488 5.09 -22.48 6.97
C VAL A 488 5.17 -22.85 5.48
N LYS A 489 6.38 -23.19 5.04
CA LYS A 489 6.68 -23.70 3.69
C LYS A 489 7.34 -25.08 3.85
N GLN A 490 6.72 -26.16 3.39
CA GLN A 490 7.29 -27.50 3.48
C GLN A 490 6.91 -28.36 2.26
N LYS A 491 7.89 -28.92 1.54
CA LYS A 491 7.66 -29.84 0.41
C LYS A 491 6.63 -29.33 -0.64
N GLY A 492 6.70 -28.05 -0.99
CA GLY A 492 5.76 -27.41 -1.96
C GLY A 492 4.44 -26.94 -1.36
N LEU A 493 4.13 -27.29 -0.10
CA LEU A 493 3.00 -26.74 0.64
C LEU A 493 3.36 -25.35 1.20
N THR A 494 2.44 -24.40 1.06
CA THR A 494 2.52 -23.09 1.72
C THR A 494 1.23 -22.86 2.50
N ALA A 495 1.35 -22.60 3.80
CA ALA A 495 0.22 -22.25 4.65
C ALA A 495 0.59 -21.06 5.54
N LEU A 496 -0.33 -20.11 5.69
CA LEU A 496 -0.23 -19.09 6.72
C LEU A 496 -0.67 -19.68 8.06
N THR A 497 -0.14 -19.14 9.14
CA THR A 497 -0.48 -19.55 10.50
C THR A 497 -0.78 -18.32 11.34
N ARG A 498 -1.63 -18.49 12.36
CA ARG A 498 -1.91 -17.48 13.37
C ARG A 498 -1.88 -18.16 14.72
N THR A 499 -0.91 -17.82 15.55
CA THR A 499 -0.81 -18.29 16.93
C THR A 499 -1.41 -17.22 17.83
N VAL A 500 -2.36 -17.62 18.68
CA VAL A 500 -3.05 -16.74 19.62
C VAL A 500 -2.90 -17.29 21.03
N GLN A 501 -2.44 -16.45 21.95
CA GLN A 501 -2.40 -16.72 23.37
C GLN A 501 -3.30 -15.71 24.09
N VAL A 502 -4.30 -16.21 24.80
CA VAL A 502 -5.35 -15.44 25.44
C VAL A 502 -5.38 -15.77 26.93
N GLU A 503 -5.48 -14.74 27.76
CA GLU A 503 -5.90 -14.86 29.15
C GLU A 503 -7.13 -13.98 29.34
N ASN A 504 -8.31 -14.59 29.53
CA ASN A 504 -9.56 -13.84 29.57
C ASN A 504 -10.50 -14.34 30.68
N PRO A 505 -11.02 -13.47 31.58
CA PRO A 505 -11.97 -13.88 32.61
C PRO A 505 -13.35 -14.30 32.08
N SER A 506 -13.63 -14.11 30.79
CA SER A 506 -14.86 -14.52 30.11
C SER A 506 -14.59 -15.28 28.82
N SER A 507 -15.57 -16.08 28.37
CA SER A 507 -15.54 -16.63 27.01
C SER A 507 -15.69 -15.52 25.97
N SER A 508 -15.10 -15.72 24.80
CA SER A 508 -15.13 -14.76 23.70
C SER A 508 -15.20 -15.46 22.35
N VAL A 509 -15.58 -14.70 21.33
CA VAL A 509 -15.66 -15.14 19.94
C VAL A 509 -14.71 -14.30 19.12
N MET A 510 -13.85 -14.96 18.33
CA MET A 510 -12.90 -14.33 17.42
C MET A 510 -13.33 -14.56 15.97
N LEU A 511 -13.30 -13.50 15.15
CA LEU A 511 -13.54 -13.58 13.71
C LEU A 511 -12.27 -14.04 12.97
N LEU A 512 -12.43 -14.99 12.06
CA LEU A 512 -11.35 -15.47 11.20
C LEU A 512 -11.53 -15.03 9.75
N ALA A 513 -12.75 -15.17 9.21
CA ALA A 513 -13.04 -14.81 7.83
C ALA A 513 -14.55 -14.59 7.63
N GLU A 514 -14.87 -13.82 6.60
CA GLU A 514 -16.20 -13.71 6.01
C GLU A 514 -16.18 -14.32 4.62
N ASN A 515 -17.13 -15.20 4.37
CA ASN A 515 -17.37 -15.83 3.09
C ASN A 515 -18.17 -14.90 2.18
N ASP A 516 -17.99 -15.07 0.88
CA ASP A 516 -18.93 -14.54 -0.12
C ASP A 516 -20.32 -15.21 0.03
N ASP A 517 -21.27 -14.92 -0.88
CA ASP A 517 -22.66 -15.40 -0.83
C ASP A 517 -22.83 -16.95 -0.87
N SER A 518 -21.74 -17.71 -0.92
CA SER A 518 -21.74 -19.17 -0.81
C SER A 518 -21.82 -19.64 0.66
N GLN A 519 -22.12 -20.92 0.88
CA GLN A 519 -22.01 -21.51 2.23
C GLN A 519 -20.55 -21.86 2.53
N ILE A 520 -20.12 -21.67 3.78
CA ILE A 520 -18.81 -22.19 4.22
C ILE A 520 -18.91 -23.71 4.30
N GLU A 521 -18.08 -24.39 3.52
CA GLU A 521 -18.04 -25.85 3.51
C GLU A 521 -17.21 -26.38 4.67
N LYS A 522 -17.58 -27.56 5.17
CA LYS A 522 -16.82 -28.25 6.22
C LYS A 522 -16.52 -29.68 5.79
N THR A 523 -15.25 -29.99 5.69
CA THR A 523 -14.74 -31.34 5.46
C THR A 523 -13.84 -31.72 6.63
N ASP A 524 -14.24 -32.75 7.39
CA ASP A 524 -13.60 -33.16 8.64
C ASP A 524 -13.44 -32.02 9.67
N GLN A 525 -12.21 -31.54 9.86
CA GLN A 525 -11.84 -30.45 10.77
C GLN A 525 -11.39 -29.19 10.01
N THR A 526 -11.68 -29.14 8.72
CA THR A 526 -11.30 -28.04 7.81
C THR A 526 -12.56 -27.30 7.40
N PHE A 527 -12.50 -25.97 7.46
CA PHE A 527 -13.54 -25.07 6.99
C PHE A 527 -13.04 -24.34 5.75
N THR A 528 -13.80 -24.37 4.67
CA THR A 528 -13.41 -23.76 3.40
C THR A 528 -14.24 -22.51 3.14
N VAL A 529 -13.56 -21.38 3.07
CA VAL A 529 -14.11 -20.06 2.76
C VAL A 529 -13.74 -19.72 1.32
N SER A 530 -14.72 -19.30 0.53
CA SER A 530 -14.56 -18.78 -0.83
C SER A 530 -14.49 -17.25 -0.84
N LEU A 531 -13.51 -16.72 -1.55
CA LEU A 531 -13.36 -15.30 -1.84
C LEU A 531 -13.07 -15.13 -3.34
N GLU A 532 -13.95 -14.45 -4.06
CA GLU A 532 -13.79 -14.16 -5.50
C GLU A 532 -13.54 -15.43 -6.33
N GLY A 533 -14.27 -16.51 -6.02
CA GLY A 533 -14.13 -17.82 -6.66
C GLY A 533 -12.91 -18.64 -6.21
N ARG A 534 -12.15 -18.16 -5.23
CA ARG A 534 -10.96 -18.86 -4.70
C ARG A 534 -11.23 -19.44 -3.33
N ALA A 535 -10.92 -20.71 -3.14
CA ALA A 535 -11.06 -21.39 -1.85
C ALA A 535 -9.83 -21.20 -0.94
N CYS A 536 -10.10 -20.88 0.32
CA CYS A 536 -9.13 -20.87 1.41
C CYS A 536 -9.64 -21.74 2.56
N ASN A 537 -8.80 -22.67 2.98
CA ASN A 537 -9.08 -23.62 4.04
C ASN A 537 -8.54 -23.12 5.37
N PHE A 538 -9.30 -23.34 6.44
CA PHE A 538 -8.97 -23.01 7.82
C PHE A 538 -9.06 -24.26 8.68
N SER A 539 -8.04 -24.51 9.52
CA SER A 539 -8.08 -25.59 10.50
C SER A 539 -7.30 -25.24 11.77
N LEU A 540 -7.79 -25.72 12.92
CA LEU A 540 -7.06 -25.65 14.18
C LEU A 540 -6.00 -26.76 14.20
N VAL A 541 -4.73 -26.40 14.35
CA VAL A 541 -3.61 -27.37 14.30
C VAL A 541 -3.17 -27.85 15.68
N ASP A 542 -3.16 -26.93 16.65
CA ASP A 542 -2.87 -27.15 18.06
C ASP A 542 -3.65 -26.14 18.91
N PHE A 543 -4.37 -26.58 19.93
CA PHE A 543 -5.29 -25.72 20.66
C PHE A 543 -5.67 -26.27 22.04
N SER A 544 -5.99 -25.36 22.94
CA SER A 544 -6.46 -25.67 24.29
C SER A 544 -7.87 -26.26 24.30
N LYS A 545 -8.18 -27.08 25.30
CA LYS A 545 -9.50 -27.71 25.45
C LYS A 545 -10.62 -26.66 25.48
N GLY A 546 -11.63 -26.85 24.65
CA GLY A 546 -12.80 -25.96 24.57
C GLY A 546 -12.74 -24.93 23.44
N VAL A 547 -11.56 -24.70 22.85
CA VAL A 547 -11.42 -23.90 21.62
C VAL A 547 -12.04 -24.67 20.45
N LYS A 548 -12.88 -24.02 19.65
CA LYS A 548 -13.50 -24.64 18.46
C LYS A 548 -13.82 -23.60 17.38
N LEU A 549 -13.73 -24.02 16.13
CA LEU A 549 -14.24 -23.25 14.99
C LEU A 549 -15.71 -23.58 14.74
N PHE A 550 -16.48 -22.58 14.34
CA PHE A 550 -17.87 -22.75 13.94
C PHE A 550 -18.28 -21.71 12.90
N VAL A 551 -19.31 -22.06 12.12
CA VAL A 551 -19.91 -21.17 11.12
C VAL A 551 -21.11 -20.48 11.74
N TRP A 552 -21.23 -19.17 11.52
CA TRP A 552 -22.44 -18.41 11.80
C TRP A 552 -22.78 -17.54 10.61
N GLU A 553 -23.85 -17.93 9.90
CA GLU A 553 -24.22 -17.34 8.61
C GLU A 553 -23.05 -17.45 7.62
N ASN A 554 -22.52 -16.33 7.13
CA ASN A 554 -21.36 -16.27 6.24
C ASN A 554 -20.03 -16.05 6.98
N LEU A 555 -19.99 -16.15 8.31
CA LEU A 555 -18.79 -15.89 9.11
C LEU A 555 -18.17 -17.20 9.62
N LEU A 556 -16.84 -17.32 9.45
CA LEU A 556 -16.04 -18.31 10.17
C LEU A 556 -15.54 -17.70 11.48
N LEU A 557 -15.94 -18.31 12.60
CA LEU A 557 -15.67 -17.83 13.94
C LEU A 557 -14.91 -18.88 14.75
N CYS A 558 -14.17 -18.43 15.77
CA CYS A 558 -13.51 -19.26 16.76
C CYS A 558 -14.06 -18.92 18.15
N GLU A 559 -14.59 -19.91 18.87
CA GLU A 559 -14.99 -19.77 20.27
C GLU A 559 -13.77 -20.03 21.16
N VAL A 560 -13.46 -19.10 22.04
CA VAL A 560 -12.35 -19.19 23.01
C VAL A 560 -12.95 -19.22 24.42
N PRO A 561 -12.67 -20.26 25.22
CA PRO A 561 -13.25 -20.40 26.56
C PRO A 561 -12.64 -19.39 27.54
N LYS A 562 -13.31 -19.22 28.68
CA LYS A 562 -12.77 -18.47 29.83
C LYS A 562 -11.45 -19.10 30.32
N GLY A 563 -10.53 -18.25 30.73
CA GLY A 563 -9.23 -18.58 31.32
C GLY A 563 -8.10 -18.47 30.31
N SER A 564 -7.01 -19.19 30.59
CA SER A 564 -5.86 -19.28 29.70
C SER A 564 -6.15 -20.21 28.53
N SER A 565 -5.97 -19.71 27.31
CA SER A 565 -6.09 -20.49 26.08
C SER A 565 -4.96 -20.15 25.12
N ARG A 566 -4.36 -21.19 24.55
CA ARG A 566 -3.46 -21.08 23.41
C ARG A 566 -4.03 -21.86 22.23
N LEU A 567 -3.96 -21.28 21.05
CA LEU A 567 -4.37 -21.92 19.79
C LEU A 567 -3.48 -21.49 18.62
N LYS A 568 -3.40 -22.37 17.62
CA LYS A 568 -2.81 -22.07 16.32
C LYS A 568 -3.80 -22.46 15.23
N VAL A 569 -4.08 -21.51 14.34
CA VAL A 569 -4.92 -21.69 13.14
C VAL A 569 -4.00 -21.74 11.93
N ALA A 570 -4.19 -22.70 11.04
CA ALA A 570 -3.55 -22.73 9.73
C ALA A 570 -4.53 -22.35 8.62
N MET A 571 -4.03 -21.66 7.60
CA MET A 571 -4.78 -21.08 6.48
C MET A 571 -4.05 -21.40 5.17
N TRP A 572 -4.71 -22.07 4.21
CA TRP A 572 -4.07 -22.45 2.94
C TRP A 572 -5.05 -22.47 1.78
N ALA A 573 -4.58 -22.13 0.58
CA ALA A 573 -5.32 -22.33 -0.66
C ALA A 573 -5.22 -23.78 -1.15
N GLY A 574 -6.20 -24.23 -1.92
CA GLY A 574 -6.19 -25.53 -2.59
C GLY A 574 -7.05 -26.58 -1.90
N ASP A 575 -6.67 -27.85 -2.01
CA ASP A 575 -7.47 -28.98 -1.55
C ASP A 575 -7.49 -29.07 0.01
N PRO A 576 -8.67 -29.16 0.66
CA PRO A 576 -8.78 -29.41 2.10
C PRO A 576 -8.13 -30.73 2.55
N ALA A 577 -7.93 -31.70 1.65
CA ALA A 577 -7.26 -32.98 1.93
C ALA A 577 -5.78 -32.81 2.35
N TYR A 578 -5.17 -31.65 2.09
CA TYR A 578 -3.81 -31.35 2.58
C TYR A 578 -3.73 -31.06 4.08
N GLN A 579 -4.86 -31.05 4.81
CA GLN A 579 -4.91 -30.76 6.24
C GLN A 579 -3.89 -31.55 7.09
N PRO A 580 -3.66 -32.87 6.90
CA PRO A 580 -2.68 -33.58 7.71
C PRO A 580 -1.25 -33.08 7.50
N ALA A 581 -0.90 -32.72 6.26
CA ALA A 581 0.41 -32.16 5.92
C ALA A 581 0.58 -30.74 6.49
N VAL A 582 -0.45 -29.90 6.36
CA VAL A 582 -0.48 -28.55 6.94
C VAL A 582 -0.34 -28.60 8.45
N ARG A 583 -1.08 -29.49 9.12
CA ARG A 583 -1.01 -29.65 10.58
C ARG A 583 0.37 -30.10 11.03
N SER A 584 0.98 -31.03 10.31
CA SER A 584 2.35 -31.48 10.57
C SER A 584 3.37 -30.34 10.41
N ALA A 585 3.25 -29.57 9.32
CA ALA A 585 4.13 -28.44 9.02
C ALA A 585 3.99 -27.27 10.01
N ALA A 586 2.76 -26.95 10.41
CA ALA A 586 2.46 -25.84 11.31
C ALA A 586 2.96 -26.07 12.75
N GLY A 587 3.06 -27.33 13.16
CA GLY A 587 3.57 -27.73 14.47
C GLY A 587 2.70 -27.26 15.65
N LYS A 588 3.31 -27.24 16.84
CA LYS A 588 2.65 -26.80 18.08
C LYS A 588 2.53 -25.28 18.16
N SER A 589 1.55 -24.82 18.91
CA SER A 589 1.38 -23.41 19.25
C SER A 589 2.51 -22.90 20.16
N GLU A 590 3.17 -21.82 19.74
CA GLU A 590 4.28 -21.21 20.45
C GLU A 590 3.83 -20.52 21.74
N ASP A 591 4.72 -20.46 22.73
CA ASP A 591 4.55 -19.61 23.89
C ASP A 591 4.94 -18.17 23.56
N LEU A 592 3.95 -17.37 23.20
CA LEU A 592 4.19 -15.99 22.75
C LEU A 592 4.73 -15.09 23.87
N SER A 593 4.54 -15.45 25.14
CA SER A 593 5.12 -14.70 26.25
C SER A 593 6.64 -14.75 26.29
N LYS A 594 7.27 -15.73 25.62
CA LYS A 594 8.73 -15.82 25.50
C LYS A 594 9.30 -14.91 24.42
N LEU A 595 8.44 -14.22 23.67
CA LEU A 595 8.82 -13.35 22.55
C LEU A 595 8.59 -11.86 22.91
N THR A 596 8.48 -11.53 24.20
CA THR A 596 8.18 -10.17 24.67
C THR A 596 9.36 -9.45 25.33
N ASP A 597 10.48 -10.14 25.55
CA ASP A 597 11.65 -9.60 26.26
C ASP A 597 12.74 -9.05 25.31
N GLY A 598 12.40 -8.89 24.02
CA GLY A 598 13.32 -8.49 22.96
C GLY A 598 14.01 -9.64 22.27
N GLY A 599 14.41 -9.42 21.02
CA GLY A 599 15.05 -10.41 20.15
C GLY A 599 16.54 -10.15 19.95
N SER A 600 17.10 -10.69 18.87
CA SER A 600 18.41 -10.26 18.38
C SER A 600 18.28 -8.94 17.62
N ALA A 601 19.27 -8.05 17.78
CA ALA A 601 19.42 -6.84 16.96
C ALA A 601 19.23 -7.15 15.46
N GLN A 602 18.36 -6.40 14.80
CA GLN A 602 17.95 -6.57 13.41
C GLN A 602 18.81 -5.77 12.45
N TRP A 603 19.41 -4.68 12.93
CA TRP A 603 20.16 -3.74 12.12
C TRP A 603 21.67 -3.87 12.39
N GLY A 604 22.45 -3.37 11.44
CA GLY A 604 23.90 -3.39 11.54
C GLY A 604 24.43 -2.40 12.58
N GLY A 605 25.76 -2.30 12.64
CA GLY A 605 26.41 -1.31 13.50
C GLY A 605 26.10 0.15 13.10
N PRO A 606 26.43 1.12 13.97
CA PRO A 606 26.26 2.53 13.68
C PRO A 606 27.02 2.98 12.43
N ILE A 607 26.45 3.96 11.72
CA ILE A 607 27.02 4.58 10.53
C ILE A 607 27.68 5.89 10.92
N THR A 608 28.97 6.03 10.65
CA THR A 608 29.70 7.28 10.85
C THR A 608 29.43 8.26 9.71
N VAL A 609 29.27 9.54 10.04
CA VAL A 609 29.03 10.62 9.08
C VAL A 609 30.00 11.76 9.30
N GLU A 610 30.36 12.44 8.22
CA GLU A 610 31.10 13.69 8.30
C GLU A 610 30.14 14.84 8.63
N SER A 611 30.55 15.68 9.58
CA SER A 611 29.81 16.86 10.02
C SER A 611 30.71 18.09 9.91
N GLU A 612 30.12 19.27 9.86
CA GLU A 612 30.83 20.52 9.59
C GLU A 612 30.58 21.51 10.74
N ILE A 613 31.67 22.03 11.31
CA ILE A 613 31.63 23.18 12.21
C ILE A 613 31.73 24.45 11.37
N SER A 614 30.94 25.46 11.72
CA SER A 614 31.00 26.75 11.05
C SER A 614 32.37 27.42 11.21
N ASP A 615 33.00 27.78 10.09
CA ASP A 615 34.23 28.58 10.08
C ASP A 615 33.96 30.06 10.41
N ASN A 616 32.71 30.51 10.32
CA ASN A 616 32.30 31.88 10.55
C ASN A 616 31.55 32.06 11.88
N GLN A 617 32.29 32.48 12.88
CA GLN A 617 31.79 32.72 14.24
C GLN A 617 31.21 34.14 14.46
N THR A 618 31.03 34.92 13.39
CA THR A 618 30.65 36.35 13.47
C THR A 618 29.31 36.68 12.83
N HIS A 619 28.66 35.70 12.20
CA HIS A 619 27.31 35.88 11.68
C HIS A 619 26.28 36.03 12.80
N ALA A 620 25.15 36.67 12.47
CA ALA A 620 23.99 36.79 13.37
C ALA A 620 23.34 35.44 13.72
N TYR A 621 23.69 34.37 12.99
CA TYR A 621 23.43 32.98 13.33
C TYR A 621 24.65 32.15 12.91
N VAL A 622 25.29 31.48 13.87
CA VAL A 622 26.34 30.48 13.62
C VAL A 622 25.65 29.12 13.48
N VAL A 623 25.91 28.41 12.38
CA VAL A 623 25.23 27.14 12.06
C VAL A 623 26.28 26.06 11.87
N ASP A 624 26.33 25.14 12.82
CA ASP A 624 27.01 23.85 12.66
C ASP A 624 26.08 22.84 12.00
N LYS A 625 26.63 21.91 11.24
CA LYS A 625 25.88 20.96 10.42
C LYS A 625 26.25 19.54 10.79
N ILE A 626 25.29 18.84 11.39
CA ILE A 626 25.40 17.39 11.61
C ILE A 626 25.21 16.67 10.28
N GLY A 627 26.15 15.80 9.94
CA GLY A 627 26.05 14.89 8.80
C GLY A 627 24.82 13.99 8.87
N VAL A 628 24.26 13.66 7.72
CA VAL A 628 23.13 12.74 7.61
C VAL A 628 23.55 11.59 6.68
N PRO A 629 23.29 10.32 7.05
CA PRO A 629 23.74 9.16 6.28
C PRO A 629 22.86 8.94 5.04
N PHE A 630 22.96 9.85 4.05
CA PHE A 630 22.36 9.64 2.73
C PHE A 630 22.99 8.41 2.06
N ASN A 631 22.21 7.65 1.30
CA ASN A 631 22.65 6.40 0.64
C ASN A 631 23.14 5.30 1.59
N ASN A 632 22.63 5.28 2.83
CA ASN A 632 22.86 4.20 3.78
C ASN A 632 22.30 2.85 3.25
N PRO A 633 22.82 1.70 3.75
CA PRO A 633 22.49 0.37 3.20
C PRO A 633 21.02 -0.04 3.33
N TYR A 634 20.20 0.74 4.05
CA TYR A 634 18.80 0.41 4.29
C TYR A 634 17.82 1.22 3.43
N GLU A 635 18.34 2.06 2.53
CA GLU A 635 17.62 2.84 1.51
C GLU A 635 16.46 3.79 1.96
N PRO A 636 16.40 4.36 3.18
CA PRO A 636 15.48 5.46 3.41
C PRO A 636 16.01 6.73 2.75
N LYS A 637 15.13 7.53 2.16
CA LYS A 637 15.49 8.82 1.56
C LYS A 637 15.89 9.90 2.59
N MET A 638 16.12 9.50 3.85
CA MET A 638 16.44 10.33 5.01
C MET A 638 15.63 11.63 5.08
N ARG A 639 14.33 11.56 4.76
CA ARG A 639 13.40 12.70 4.89
C ARG A 639 13.03 12.86 6.34
N ILE A 640 13.81 13.65 7.07
CA ILE A 640 13.63 13.88 8.50
C ILE A 640 12.26 14.53 8.75
N GLY A 641 11.47 13.93 9.63
CA GLY A 641 10.15 14.42 10.06
C GLY A 641 10.18 15.15 11.40
N GLY A 642 11.08 14.76 12.30
CA GLY A 642 11.21 15.37 13.63
C GLY A 642 12.41 14.83 14.40
N PHE A 643 12.85 15.55 15.42
CA PHE A 643 13.95 15.14 16.30
C PHE A 643 13.81 15.76 17.69
N ASP A 644 14.48 15.17 18.68
CA ASP A 644 14.62 15.72 20.03
C ASP A 644 15.91 15.19 20.67
N PHE A 645 16.41 15.88 21.69
CA PHE A 645 17.64 15.52 22.39
C PHE A 645 17.35 14.76 23.69
N PHE A 646 18.22 13.80 23.99
CA PHE A 646 18.28 13.19 25.32
C PHE A 646 18.87 14.17 26.33
N LYS A 647 18.67 13.90 27.62
CA LYS A 647 19.14 14.78 28.71
C LYS A 647 20.65 15.01 28.71
N ASP A 648 21.43 14.11 28.13
CA ASP A 648 22.90 14.25 28.03
C ASP A 648 23.34 15.40 27.10
N GLY A 649 22.46 15.88 26.22
CA GLY A 649 22.73 16.92 25.22
C GLY A 649 23.71 16.50 24.12
N LYS A 650 24.12 15.23 24.07
CA LYS A 650 25.09 14.66 23.11
C LYS A 650 24.50 13.54 22.25
N THR A 651 23.29 13.13 22.59
CA THR A 651 22.53 12.11 21.89
C THR A 651 21.17 12.68 21.49
N ALA A 652 20.68 12.30 20.32
CA ALA A 652 19.36 12.69 19.82
C ALA A 652 18.64 11.49 19.22
N ALA A 653 17.31 11.56 19.16
CA ALA A 653 16.49 10.67 18.35
C ALA A 653 15.92 11.44 17.16
N VAL A 654 15.85 10.80 15.99
CA VAL A 654 15.38 11.40 14.75
C VAL A 654 14.40 10.46 14.06
N CYS A 655 13.20 10.92 13.70
CA CYS A 655 12.27 10.17 12.86
C CYS A 655 12.30 10.62 11.40
N THR A 656 11.97 9.71 10.49
CA THR A 656 11.83 10.00 9.07
C THR A 656 10.39 9.83 8.62
N TRP A 657 9.94 10.65 7.68
CA TRP A 657 8.63 10.49 7.03
C TRP A 657 8.47 9.10 6.36
N ASP A 658 9.59 8.46 6.02
CA ASP A 658 9.66 7.11 5.46
C ASP A 658 9.35 5.99 6.48
N GLY A 659 9.21 6.33 7.77
CA GLY A 659 8.80 5.40 8.81
C GLY A 659 9.93 4.84 9.67
N ASP A 660 11.09 5.51 9.74
CA ASP A 660 12.24 5.08 10.55
C ASP A 660 12.43 5.97 11.78
N VAL A 661 13.08 5.42 12.82
CA VAL A 661 13.64 6.14 13.96
C VAL A 661 15.12 5.80 14.08
N TRP A 662 15.95 6.81 14.31
CA TRP A 662 17.39 6.72 14.43
C TRP A 662 17.86 7.32 15.75
N ILE A 663 18.89 6.72 16.34
CA ILE A 663 19.68 7.34 17.41
C ILE A 663 20.91 7.97 16.77
N VAL A 664 21.13 9.24 17.07
CA VAL A 664 22.32 10.00 16.70
C VAL A 664 23.15 10.21 17.95
N SER A 665 24.42 9.84 17.90
CA SER A 665 25.33 9.89 19.06
C SER A 665 26.58 10.69 18.73
N HIS A 666 27.29 11.09 19.78
CA HIS A 666 28.54 11.85 19.70
C HIS A 666 28.37 13.25 19.08
N ILE A 667 27.25 13.91 19.39
CA ILE A 667 27.02 15.32 19.05
C ILE A 667 27.75 16.16 20.09
N ASP A 668 29.04 16.42 19.87
CA ASP A 668 29.87 17.26 20.72
C ASP A 668 30.37 18.52 19.99
N GLU A 669 31.14 19.36 20.66
CA GLU A 669 31.66 20.61 20.10
C GLU A 669 32.62 20.41 18.91
N GLN A 670 33.10 19.19 18.66
CA GLN A 670 34.02 18.88 17.56
C GLN A 670 33.31 18.26 16.36
N LEU A 671 32.17 17.59 16.57
CA LEU A 671 31.36 16.91 15.55
C LEU A 671 32.15 15.90 14.67
N ASP A 672 33.32 15.44 15.11
CA ASP A 672 34.24 14.60 14.33
C ASP A 672 33.87 13.10 14.30
N LYS A 673 32.97 12.68 15.20
CA LYS A 673 32.65 11.27 15.47
C LYS A 673 31.15 10.96 15.45
N VAL A 674 30.33 11.81 14.83
CA VAL A 674 28.88 11.62 14.82
C VAL A 674 28.53 10.26 14.18
N THR A 675 27.66 9.51 14.86
CA THR A 675 27.18 8.21 14.37
C THR A 675 25.66 8.09 14.42
N TRP A 676 25.10 7.38 13.44
CA TRP A 676 23.67 7.10 13.33
C TRP A 676 23.42 5.59 13.44
N LYS A 677 22.58 5.17 14.38
CA LYS A 677 22.10 3.78 14.49
C LYS A 677 20.59 3.74 14.29
N ARG A 678 20.10 2.82 13.45
CA ARG A 678 18.66 2.62 13.27
C ARG A 678 18.09 1.97 14.53
N PHE A 679 17.04 2.56 15.08
CA PHE A 679 16.38 2.15 16.31
C PHE A 679 15.07 1.41 16.05
N ALA A 680 14.26 1.91 15.12
CA ALA A 680 12.99 1.31 14.73
C ALA A 680 12.65 1.63 13.26
N THR A 681 11.74 0.88 12.68
CA THR A 681 11.24 1.13 11.31
C THR A 681 9.81 0.59 11.15
N GLY A 682 9.15 0.91 10.03
CA GLY A 682 7.80 0.44 9.70
C GLY A 682 6.68 1.29 10.30
N LEU A 683 6.97 2.54 10.67
CA LEU A 683 5.97 3.49 11.17
C LEU A 683 5.16 4.13 10.03
N HIS A 684 3.93 4.55 10.33
CA HIS A 684 3.06 5.23 9.36
C HIS A 684 3.36 6.73 9.35
N GLU A 685 4.30 7.14 8.50
CA GLU A 685 4.58 8.54 8.19
C GLU A 685 4.83 9.46 9.41
N PRO A 686 5.79 9.15 10.29
CA PRO A 686 6.00 9.96 11.48
C PRO A 686 6.62 11.32 11.15
N LEU A 687 5.91 12.39 11.50
CA LEU A 687 6.30 13.79 11.29
C LEU A 687 6.39 14.58 12.61
N GLY A 688 6.52 13.89 13.74
CA GLY A 688 6.78 14.50 15.02
C GLY A 688 7.46 13.52 15.98
N LEU A 689 8.43 14.02 16.75
CA LEU A 689 9.19 13.25 17.73
C LEU A 689 9.38 14.06 19.00
N LYS A 690 9.20 13.42 20.16
CA LYS A 690 9.47 14.00 21.47
C LYS A 690 10.15 12.98 22.38
N ILE A 691 11.13 13.42 23.16
CA ILE A 691 11.70 12.64 24.25
C ILE A 691 11.09 13.10 25.58
N VAL A 692 10.49 12.18 26.32
CA VAL A 692 9.90 12.43 27.64
C VAL A 692 10.43 11.38 28.61
N ASN A 693 11.11 11.82 29.66
CA ASN A 693 11.74 10.93 30.65
C ASN A 693 12.66 9.87 30.00
N GLU A 694 13.53 10.30 29.08
CA GLU A 694 14.45 9.44 28.31
C GLU A 694 13.76 8.36 27.45
N LYS A 695 12.43 8.45 27.26
CA LYS A 695 11.67 7.60 26.35
C LYS A 695 11.31 8.37 25.09
N ILE A 696 11.49 7.71 23.95
CA ILE A 696 11.16 8.26 22.64
C ILE A 696 9.67 8.09 22.38
N TYR A 697 9.04 9.15 21.86
CA TYR A 697 7.68 9.17 21.36
C TYR A 697 7.69 9.71 19.94
N THR A 698 6.93 9.09 19.04
CA THR A 698 6.67 9.63 17.70
C THR A 698 5.18 9.69 17.44
N VAL A 699 4.72 10.73 16.76
CA VAL A 699 3.38 10.74 16.16
C VAL A 699 3.50 10.44 14.67
N GLY A 700 2.75 9.43 14.24
CA GLY A 700 2.43 9.18 12.83
C GLY A 700 0.93 9.12 12.66
N ASP A 701 0.46 8.97 11.43
CA ASP A 701 -0.97 9.08 11.12
C ASP A 701 -1.84 8.04 11.85
N ASN A 702 -1.24 6.92 12.25
CA ASN A 702 -1.91 5.81 12.90
C ASN A 702 -1.74 5.70 14.43
N GLN A 703 -0.90 6.50 15.10
CA GLN A 703 -0.78 6.51 16.58
C GLN A 703 0.34 7.44 17.06
N ILE A 704 0.30 7.77 18.35
CA ILE A 704 1.52 8.06 19.11
C ILE A 704 2.13 6.73 19.53
N THR A 705 3.37 6.49 19.09
CA THR A 705 4.15 5.30 19.46
C THR A 705 5.11 5.67 20.59
N ARG A 706 5.13 4.88 21.66
CA ARG A 706 6.17 4.93 22.71
C ARG A 706 7.07 3.71 22.56
N PHE A 707 8.38 3.92 22.52
CA PHE A 707 9.32 2.84 22.24
C PHE A 707 9.99 2.29 23.48
N HIS A 708 10.27 0.99 23.46
CA HIS A 708 11.00 0.30 24.51
C HIS A 708 12.05 -0.61 23.90
N ASP A 709 13.28 -0.45 24.37
CA ASP A 709 14.39 -1.38 24.24
C ASP A 709 14.47 -2.14 25.58
N PHE A 710 14.10 -3.41 25.58
CA PHE A 710 14.05 -4.24 26.78
C PHE A 710 15.34 -5.02 27.01
N ASN A 711 16.09 -5.32 25.95
CA ASN A 711 17.32 -6.10 26.02
C ASN A 711 18.60 -5.22 26.07
N GLY A 712 18.47 -3.91 25.85
CA GLY A 712 19.55 -2.92 25.87
C GLY A 712 20.48 -2.97 24.67
N ASP A 713 20.04 -3.52 23.54
CA ASP A 713 20.86 -3.67 22.34
C ASP A 713 20.89 -2.42 21.46
N GLY A 714 20.09 -1.39 21.78
CA GLY A 714 19.98 -0.14 21.02
C GLY A 714 18.99 -0.22 19.85
N GLU A 715 18.01 -1.13 19.90
CA GLU A 715 16.86 -1.23 19.01
C GLU A 715 15.55 -1.35 19.80
N ALA A 716 14.42 -1.00 19.19
CA ALA A 716 13.12 -1.10 19.85
C ALA A 716 12.55 -2.53 19.75
N ASP A 717 12.24 -3.11 20.92
CA ASP A 717 11.60 -4.41 21.07
C ASP A 717 10.08 -4.33 21.16
N PHE A 718 9.56 -3.23 21.75
CA PHE A 718 8.12 -3.00 21.86
C PHE A 718 7.76 -1.60 21.39
N LEU A 719 6.91 -1.55 20.37
CA LEU A 719 6.31 -0.33 19.84
C LEU A 719 4.92 -0.21 20.43
N GLU A 720 4.84 0.47 21.57
CA GLU A 720 3.61 0.64 22.33
C GLU A 720 2.68 1.64 21.64
N ASN A 721 1.40 1.29 21.55
CA ASN A 721 0.34 2.24 21.25
C ASN A 721 0.09 3.12 22.49
N PHE A 722 0.68 4.30 22.52
CA PHE A 722 0.44 5.26 23.61
C PHE A 722 -0.94 5.91 23.49
N ASN A 723 -1.34 6.27 22.26
CA ASN A 723 -2.69 6.72 21.93
C ASN A 723 -2.98 6.58 20.42
N ASN A 724 -4.22 6.22 20.05
CA ASN A 724 -4.72 6.21 18.67
C ASN A 724 -6.19 6.64 18.54
N ASP A 725 -6.68 7.51 19.44
CA ASP A 725 -8.12 7.76 19.60
C ASP A 725 -8.76 8.61 18.47
N TRP A 726 -7.98 9.16 17.54
CA TRP A 726 -8.51 9.89 16.39
C TRP A 726 -9.07 8.96 15.30
N GLU A 727 -9.82 9.49 14.35
CA GLU A 727 -10.27 8.73 13.18
C GLU A 727 -9.32 9.00 12.00
N ASN A 728 -8.80 7.94 11.37
CA ASN A 728 -7.85 8.05 10.27
C ASN A 728 -8.49 7.83 8.89
N THR A 729 -7.95 8.48 7.85
CA THR A 729 -8.33 8.25 6.44
C THR A 729 -7.10 8.06 5.57
N GLU A 730 -7.32 7.52 4.38
CA GLU A 730 -6.37 7.42 3.26
C GLU A 730 -6.08 8.76 2.56
N GLY A 731 -6.71 9.83 3.03
CA GLY A 731 -6.80 11.07 2.28
C GLY A 731 -5.48 11.82 2.20
N PHE A 732 -5.24 12.44 1.04
CA PHE A 732 -3.99 13.18 0.80
C PHE A 732 -3.80 14.34 1.79
N HIS A 733 -2.62 14.48 2.40
CA HIS A 733 -2.28 15.53 3.40
C HIS A 733 -3.03 15.45 4.73
N ALA A 734 -3.65 14.30 5.07
CA ALA A 734 -4.23 14.05 6.39
C ALA A 734 -3.18 13.76 7.49
N PHE A 735 -2.01 14.40 7.41
CA PHE A 735 -0.87 14.07 8.27
C PHE A 735 -1.06 14.53 9.71
N CYS A 736 -0.41 13.82 10.63
CA CYS A 736 -0.15 14.30 11.99
C CYS A 736 1.23 14.97 12.06
N PHE A 737 1.26 16.28 12.33
CA PHE A 737 2.46 17.11 12.34
C PHE A 737 2.94 17.45 13.74
N ASP A 738 4.26 17.30 13.93
CA ASP A 738 5.01 17.69 15.11
C ASP A 738 4.54 16.99 16.41
N LEU A 739 5.34 17.02 17.47
CA LEU A 739 4.95 16.45 18.76
C LEU A 739 5.60 17.23 19.90
N HIS A 740 4.77 17.91 20.69
CA HIS A 740 5.23 18.73 21.81
C HIS A 740 4.57 18.30 23.11
N THR A 741 5.15 18.74 24.23
CA THR A 741 4.55 18.63 25.55
C THR A 741 4.41 20.00 26.20
N ASP A 742 3.33 20.20 26.96
CA ASP A 742 3.21 21.35 27.85
C ASP A 742 3.90 21.08 29.21
N PRO A 743 4.01 22.10 30.11
CA PRO A 743 4.60 21.92 31.44
C PRO A 743 3.86 20.93 32.37
N GLU A 744 2.60 20.61 32.07
CA GLU A 744 1.82 19.59 32.78
C GLU A 744 2.10 18.17 32.25
N GLY A 745 2.86 18.05 31.16
CA GLY A 745 3.21 16.80 30.49
C GLY A 745 2.17 16.33 29.47
N ASN A 746 1.17 17.15 29.12
CA ASN A 746 0.21 16.80 28.09
C ASN A 746 0.88 16.87 26.72
N PHE A 747 0.54 15.95 25.82
CA PHE A 747 1.06 15.91 24.45
C PHE A 747 0.18 16.72 23.49
N TYR A 748 0.81 17.35 22.50
CA TYR A 748 0.16 18.13 21.47
C TYR A 748 0.71 17.81 20.09
N PHE A 749 -0.18 17.73 19.10
CA PHE A 749 0.17 17.65 17.68
C PHE A 749 -0.91 18.32 16.81
N ALA A 750 -0.56 18.68 15.59
CA ALA A 750 -1.50 19.19 14.59
C ALA A 750 -1.96 18.09 13.64
N MET A 751 -3.23 18.09 13.23
CA MET A 751 -3.79 17.14 12.27
C MET A 751 -4.33 17.87 11.04
N GLY A 752 -3.84 17.49 9.86
CA GLY A 752 -4.28 18.02 8.57
C GLY A 752 -5.69 17.60 8.18
N CYS A 753 -6.32 18.36 7.29
CA CYS A 753 -7.45 17.89 6.51
C CYS A 753 -6.95 17.12 5.29
N PRO A 754 -7.70 16.11 4.83
CA PRO A 754 -7.40 15.38 3.62
C PRO A 754 -7.74 16.29 2.42
N VAL A 755 -6.77 16.99 1.89
CA VAL A 755 -6.98 18.04 0.88
C VAL A 755 -7.03 17.45 -0.52
N ARG A 756 -8.04 17.85 -1.31
CA ARG A 756 -8.07 17.53 -2.74
C ARG A 756 -6.97 18.28 -3.49
N ALA A 757 -6.29 17.60 -4.40
CA ALA A 757 -5.23 18.17 -5.23
C ALA A 757 -5.56 19.58 -5.77
N GLY A 758 -4.61 20.50 -5.66
CA GLY A 758 -4.79 21.91 -6.03
C GLY A 758 -5.60 22.75 -5.04
N GLY A 759 -5.88 22.24 -3.83
CA GLY A 759 -6.61 22.97 -2.78
C GLY A 759 -8.11 23.08 -3.04
N ARG A 760 -8.69 22.08 -3.72
CA ARG A 760 -10.09 22.08 -4.21
C ARG A 760 -11.12 21.62 -3.15
N GLY A 761 -10.88 21.94 -1.89
CA GLY A 761 -11.64 21.43 -0.74
C GLY A 761 -11.06 20.11 -0.23
N PHE A 762 -11.92 19.28 0.36
CA PHE A 762 -11.50 18.14 1.16
C PHE A 762 -12.06 16.81 0.65
N GLU A 763 -11.33 15.73 0.88
CA GLU A 763 -11.77 14.35 0.67
C GLU A 763 -12.57 13.84 1.90
N ARG A 764 -12.53 12.54 2.15
CA ARG A 764 -13.22 11.89 3.28
C ARG A 764 -12.62 12.39 4.60
N MET A 765 -13.39 12.98 5.51
CA MET A 765 -12.90 13.53 6.78
C MET A 765 -13.34 12.71 8.01
N GLY A 766 -12.37 12.39 8.88
CA GLY A 766 -12.62 11.94 10.25
C GLY A 766 -13.01 13.09 11.18
N LYS A 767 -13.39 12.77 12.42
CA LYS A 767 -13.82 13.76 13.44
C LYS A 767 -12.76 14.78 13.84
N GLN A 768 -11.48 14.46 13.72
CA GLN A 768 -10.38 15.26 14.28
C GLN A 768 -9.57 16.04 13.24
N HIS A 769 -9.84 15.85 11.95
CA HIS A 769 -9.09 16.54 10.89
C HIS A 769 -9.18 18.06 11.02
N GLY A 770 -8.09 18.76 10.66
CA GLY A 770 -8.00 20.21 10.71
C GLY A 770 -8.03 20.77 12.14
N SER A 771 -7.35 20.09 13.07
CA SER A 771 -7.34 20.41 14.49
C SER A 771 -5.95 20.37 15.10
N VAL A 772 -5.77 21.07 16.21
CA VAL A 772 -4.71 20.79 17.19
C VAL A 772 -5.28 19.86 18.25
N ILE A 773 -4.61 18.74 18.48
CA ILE A 773 -5.02 17.69 19.41
C ILE A 773 -4.22 17.80 20.70
N LYS A 774 -4.89 17.60 21.84
CA LYS A 774 -4.29 17.49 23.18
C LYS A 774 -4.53 16.09 23.73
N ILE A 775 -3.48 15.45 24.24
CA ILE A 775 -3.52 14.13 24.88
C ILE A 775 -2.96 14.23 26.31
N SER A 776 -3.60 13.56 27.26
CA SER A 776 -3.16 13.53 28.65
C SER A 776 -1.75 12.92 28.81
N PRO A 777 -1.03 13.21 29.91
CA PRO A 777 0.34 12.71 30.11
C PRO A 777 0.43 11.18 30.19
N ASP A 778 -0.69 10.52 30.53
CA ASP A 778 -0.81 9.06 30.59
C ASP A 778 -1.38 8.43 29.30
N GLY A 779 -1.68 9.25 28.28
CA GLY A 779 -2.14 8.80 26.97
C GLY A 779 -3.60 8.37 26.90
N LYS A 780 -4.36 8.45 28.01
CA LYS A 780 -5.71 7.86 28.07
C LYS A 780 -6.80 8.74 27.48
N ASP A 781 -6.65 10.06 27.59
CA ASP A 781 -7.67 11.03 27.21
C ASP A 781 -7.17 11.91 26.06
N MET A 782 -7.99 12.03 25.02
CA MET A 782 -7.74 12.89 23.86
C MET A 782 -8.86 13.93 23.75
N SER A 783 -8.50 15.18 23.45
CA SER A 783 -9.43 16.26 23.16
C SER A 783 -8.94 17.14 21.99
N ILE A 784 -9.87 17.80 21.32
CA ILE A 784 -9.55 18.84 20.33
C ILE A 784 -9.27 20.14 21.10
N TYR A 785 -8.02 20.60 21.06
CA TYR A 785 -7.63 21.86 21.69
C TYR A 785 -8.17 23.06 20.90
N ALA A 786 -8.03 23.05 19.58
CA ALA A 786 -8.57 24.07 18.67
C ALA A 786 -8.78 23.47 17.28
N SER A 787 -9.60 24.10 16.43
CA SER A 787 -9.85 23.56 15.09
C SER A 787 -10.19 24.61 14.03
N GLY A 788 -10.56 24.14 12.84
CA GLY A 788 -10.76 24.98 11.67
C GLY A 788 -9.44 25.31 10.98
N PHE A 789 -8.51 24.36 10.95
CA PHE A 789 -7.29 24.44 10.15
C PHE A 789 -7.44 23.66 8.84
N ARG A 790 -6.60 23.98 7.85
CA ARG A 790 -6.58 23.27 6.56
C ARG A 790 -5.54 22.15 6.57
N ALA A 791 -4.27 22.50 6.68
CA ALA A 791 -3.14 21.59 6.75
C ALA A 791 -2.06 22.29 7.59
N PRO A 792 -2.25 22.34 8.92
CA PRO A 792 -1.37 23.03 9.85
C PRO A 792 -0.03 22.28 9.96
N ASN A 793 0.92 22.63 9.10
CA ASN A 793 2.20 21.95 8.87
C ASN A 793 3.24 22.16 10.01
N GLY A 794 2.81 22.11 11.26
CA GLY A 794 3.67 22.21 12.44
C GLY A 794 3.11 23.12 13.53
N ILE A 795 3.46 22.82 14.77
CA ILE A 795 3.06 23.58 15.97
C ILE A 795 4.29 23.99 16.78
N GLY A 796 4.06 24.81 17.80
CA GLY A 796 5.00 25.02 18.90
C GLY A 796 4.24 25.10 20.21
N VAL A 797 4.82 24.56 21.27
CA VAL A 797 4.30 24.72 22.64
C VAL A 797 5.34 25.43 23.50
N GLY A 798 4.94 26.57 24.04
CA GLY A 798 5.79 27.43 24.86
C GLY A 798 6.00 26.90 26.27
N PRO A 799 6.98 27.47 27.00
CA PRO A 799 7.31 27.05 28.36
C PRO A 799 6.19 27.31 29.36
N ASN A 800 5.16 28.10 29.02
CA ASN A 800 3.96 28.28 29.86
C ASN A 800 2.71 27.63 29.22
N GLY A 801 2.89 26.74 28.24
CA GLY A 801 1.80 26.03 27.57
C GLY A 801 1.14 26.81 26.43
N GLU A 802 1.75 27.89 25.95
CA GLU A 802 1.24 28.66 24.82
C GLU A 802 1.33 27.86 23.52
N VAL A 803 0.26 27.78 22.75
CA VAL A 803 0.24 27.02 21.49
C VAL A 803 0.27 27.96 20.29
N THR A 804 1.17 27.69 19.36
CA THR A 804 1.25 28.37 18.07
C THR A 804 1.22 27.34 16.94
N THR A 805 0.70 27.70 15.76
CA THR A 805 0.63 26.79 14.60
C THR A 805 0.66 27.57 13.29
N GLY A 806 1.27 26.97 12.27
CA GLY A 806 1.14 27.44 10.90
C GLY A 806 -0.14 26.92 10.23
N ASP A 807 -0.39 27.36 8.99
CA ASP A 807 -1.31 26.68 8.05
C ASP A 807 -0.83 26.88 6.61
N ASN A 808 -1.21 25.97 5.71
CA ASN A 808 -0.80 26.01 4.31
C ASN A 808 -1.87 26.67 3.44
N GLU A 809 -1.44 27.49 2.47
CA GLU A 809 -2.32 28.19 1.53
C GLU A 809 -3.24 27.22 0.76
N GLY A 810 -4.52 27.57 0.60
CA GLY A 810 -5.49 26.81 -0.17
C GLY A 810 -6.94 27.12 0.22
N SER A 811 -7.77 26.07 0.33
CA SER A 811 -9.19 26.19 0.70
C SER A 811 -9.37 27.02 1.99
N PHE A 812 -10.09 28.15 1.91
CA PHE A 812 -10.25 29.17 2.97
C PHE A 812 -8.98 29.91 3.47
N VAL A 813 -7.78 29.39 3.21
CA VAL A 813 -6.51 29.96 3.70
C VAL A 813 -5.83 30.74 2.57
N PRO A 814 -5.94 32.09 2.53
CA PRO A 814 -5.50 32.88 1.38
C PRO A 814 -3.98 32.95 1.22
N THR A 815 -3.23 32.82 2.31
CA THR A 815 -1.78 32.77 2.35
C THR A 815 -1.36 32.14 3.69
N ALA A 816 -0.13 31.64 3.84
CA ALA A 816 0.27 30.91 5.04
C ALA A 816 0.26 31.82 6.29
N PRO A 817 -0.51 31.52 7.34
CA PRO A 817 -0.49 32.25 8.60
C PRO A 817 0.46 31.63 9.62
N LEU A 818 0.82 32.42 10.63
CA LEU A 818 1.27 31.94 11.94
C LEU A 818 0.26 32.35 13.01
N HIS A 819 -0.48 31.39 13.56
CA HIS A 819 -1.52 31.62 14.55
C HIS A 819 -1.00 31.56 15.98
N TRP A 820 -1.53 32.44 16.83
CA TRP A 820 -1.60 32.23 18.27
C TRP A 820 -2.89 31.46 18.58
N VAL A 821 -2.77 30.21 19.04
CA VAL A 821 -3.90 29.29 19.16
C VAL A 821 -4.43 29.27 20.58
N LYS A 822 -5.74 29.49 20.72
CA LYS A 822 -6.44 29.44 22.01
C LYS A 822 -7.37 28.24 22.06
N PRO A 823 -7.69 27.71 23.25
CA PRO A 823 -8.66 26.62 23.38
C PRO A 823 -9.99 26.97 22.69
N GLY A 824 -10.49 26.08 21.84
CA GLY A 824 -11.74 26.22 21.10
C GLY A 824 -11.74 27.27 19.99
N SER A 825 -10.58 27.84 19.61
CA SER A 825 -10.55 28.87 18.56
C SER A 825 -10.94 28.33 17.17
N PHE A 826 -11.54 29.21 16.37
CA PHE A 826 -11.72 29.00 14.92
C PHE A 826 -10.53 29.59 14.16
N ASN A 827 -9.93 28.80 13.27
CA ASN A 827 -8.69 29.16 12.60
C ASN A 827 -8.78 29.23 11.05
N GLY A 828 -9.99 29.39 10.50
CA GLY A 828 -10.21 29.79 9.10
C GLY A 828 -11.00 28.82 8.23
N VAL A 829 -10.92 27.51 8.49
CA VAL A 829 -11.61 26.48 7.69
C VAL A 829 -12.93 26.06 8.33
N VAL A 830 -14.04 26.43 7.70
CA VAL A 830 -15.39 26.15 8.19
C VAL A 830 -15.66 24.65 8.28
N ASP A 831 -15.27 23.88 7.26
CA ASP A 831 -15.50 22.43 7.17
C ASP A 831 -14.83 21.63 8.32
N ALA A 832 -13.78 22.18 8.95
CA ALA A 832 -13.01 21.55 10.03
C ALA A 832 -13.26 22.21 11.40
N TYR A 833 -14.23 23.11 11.50
CA TYR A 833 -14.53 23.77 12.77
C TYR A 833 -15.45 22.92 13.66
N HIS A 834 -15.02 22.69 14.90
CA HIS A 834 -15.69 21.83 15.87
C HIS A 834 -16.22 22.61 17.09
N GLY A 835 -16.10 23.93 17.08
CA GLY A 835 -16.64 24.79 18.14
C GLY A 835 -18.12 25.13 17.93
N THR A 836 -18.66 25.95 18.82
CA THR A 836 -20.10 26.30 18.88
C THR A 836 -20.46 27.62 18.19
N ARG A 837 -19.48 28.30 17.59
CA ARG A 837 -19.70 29.58 16.92
C ARG A 837 -20.55 29.37 15.66
N ASN A 838 -21.65 30.12 15.54
CA ASN A 838 -22.41 30.19 14.30
C ASN A 838 -21.61 31.00 13.27
N LEU A 839 -21.14 30.31 12.22
CA LEU A 839 -20.40 30.91 11.12
C LEU A 839 -21.35 31.34 10.01
N LYS A 840 -21.07 32.47 9.37
CA LYS A 840 -21.76 33.00 8.19
C LYS A 840 -21.25 32.36 6.91
N SER A 841 -19.98 31.95 6.91
CA SER A 841 -19.37 31.22 5.81
C SER A 841 -19.94 29.80 5.73
N SER A 842 -20.25 29.35 4.52
CA SER A 842 -20.74 28.00 4.25
C SER A 842 -19.58 27.01 4.05
N PRO A 843 -19.73 25.75 4.47
CA PRO A 843 -18.76 24.70 4.13
C PRO A 843 -18.73 24.44 2.62
N ILE A 844 -17.61 23.91 2.12
CA ILE A 844 -17.44 23.52 0.71
C ILE A 844 -18.27 22.27 0.36
N ALA A 845 -18.79 21.55 1.36
CA ALA A 845 -19.53 20.30 1.23
C ALA A 845 -18.65 19.10 0.84
N GLY A 846 -18.88 17.98 1.54
CA GLY A 846 -17.94 16.87 1.69
C GLY A 846 -17.75 15.97 0.47
N TYR A 847 -16.96 14.91 0.69
CA TYR A 847 -16.50 13.94 -0.32
C TYR A 847 -17.55 13.52 -1.37
N GLU A 848 -18.82 13.31 -0.97
CA GLU A 848 -19.90 12.78 -1.81
C GLU A 848 -20.44 13.77 -2.86
N ILE A 849 -20.08 15.06 -2.78
CA ILE A 849 -20.47 16.05 -3.80
C ILE A 849 -19.33 16.22 -4.80
N GLU A 850 -19.61 15.83 -6.05
CA GLU A 850 -18.68 15.93 -7.17
C GLU A 850 -18.33 17.41 -7.42
N TYR A 851 -17.04 17.72 -7.38
CA TYR A 851 -16.53 19.07 -7.59
C TYR A 851 -16.20 19.31 -9.06
N LYS A 852 -17.08 20.01 -9.78
CA LYS A 852 -16.98 20.18 -11.24
C LYS A 852 -16.19 21.40 -11.71
N ASP A 853 -16.02 22.45 -10.89
CA ASP A 853 -15.38 23.70 -11.35
C ASP A 853 -14.67 24.49 -10.23
N TRP A 854 -13.33 24.44 -10.24
CA TRP A 854 -12.47 25.21 -9.32
C TRP A 854 -12.53 26.72 -9.49
N LYS A 855 -12.79 27.19 -10.72
CA LYS A 855 -12.74 28.62 -11.03
C LYS A 855 -13.90 29.36 -10.38
N LYS A 856 -15.09 28.74 -10.34
CA LYS A 856 -16.27 29.31 -9.65
C LYS A 856 -16.07 29.49 -8.15
N TYR A 857 -15.34 28.59 -7.48
CA TYR A 857 -15.02 28.75 -6.06
C TYR A 857 -14.09 29.95 -5.82
N ARG A 858 -13.01 30.09 -6.60
CA ARG A 858 -12.13 31.28 -6.50
C ARG A 858 -12.87 32.59 -6.76
N ALA A 859 -13.91 32.55 -7.59
CA ALA A 859 -14.76 33.70 -7.90
C ALA A 859 -15.92 33.92 -6.90
N ASN A 860 -16.10 33.05 -5.89
CA ASN A 860 -17.28 33.02 -5.01
C ASN A 860 -18.63 32.86 -5.76
N GLU A 861 -18.63 32.24 -6.93
CA GLU A 861 -19.80 32.09 -7.82
C GLU A 861 -20.48 30.72 -7.69
N ARG A 862 -20.16 29.96 -6.64
CA ARG A 862 -20.78 28.66 -6.42
C ARG A 862 -22.15 28.85 -5.77
N GLN A 863 -23.17 28.26 -6.39
CA GLN A 863 -24.53 28.22 -5.85
C GLN A 863 -24.53 27.62 -4.42
N GLY A 864 -25.03 28.38 -3.44
CA GLY A 864 -25.13 27.97 -2.04
C GLY A 864 -23.86 28.10 -1.20
N PHE A 865 -22.72 28.47 -1.80
CA PHE A 865 -21.49 28.76 -1.06
C PHE A 865 -21.40 30.27 -0.77
N GLN A 866 -21.15 30.61 0.49
CA GLN A 866 -20.90 31.97 0.93
C GLN A 866 -19.59 31.99 1.71
N HIS A 867 -18.70 32.93 1.41
CA HIS A 867 -17.49 33.17 2.21
C HIS A 867 -17.59 34.59 2.77
N ASP A 868 -17.52 34.75 4.09
CA ASP A 868 -17.50 36.04 4.77
C ASP A 868 -16.07 36.34 5.27
N PRO A 869 -15.33 37.25 4.62
CA PRO A 869 -13.97 37.59 5.01
C PRO A 869 -13.85 38.18 6.42
N SER A 870 -14.94 38.69 7.01
CA SER A 870 -14.92 39.18 8.41
C SER A 870 -14.72 38.06 9.43
N GLU A 871 -14.89 36.80 9.01
CA GLU A 871 -14.68 35.62 9.85
C GLU A 871 -13.25 35.09 9.79
N ALA A 872 -12.40 35.64 8.91
CA ALA A 872 -11.02 35.22 8.78
C ALA A 872 -10.28 35.40 10.13
N PRO A 873 -9.45 34.41 10.52
CA PRO A 873 -8.65 34.51 11.74
C PRO A 873 -7.66 35.69 11.65
N LYS A 874 -7.26 36.21 12.81
CA LYS A 874 -6.22 37.24 12.92
C LYS A 874 -4.92 36.58 13.45
N PRO A 875 -4.08 36.01 12.57
CA PRO A 875 -2.80 35.44 12.98
C PRO A 875 -1.83 36.52 13.50
N LEU A 876 -0.74 36.08 14.11
CA LEU A 876 0.39 36.93 14.47
C LEU A 876 1.00 37.56 13.21
N VAL A 877 1.15 36.76 12.15
CA VAL A 877 1.65 37.21 10.85
C VAL A 877 1.04 36.40 9.71
N TRP A 878 0.84 37.06 8.57
CA TRP A 878 0.58 36.41 7.30
C TRP A 878 1.89 36.40 6.48
N MET A 879 2.39 35.20 6.20
CA MET A 879 3.60 34.96 5.43
C MET A 879 3.25 34.90 3.95
N SER A 880 3.70 35.90 3.19
CA SER A 880 3.32 36.03 1.78
C SER A 880 4.40 35.52 0.84
N LYS A 881 4.04 34.53 0.01
CA LYS A 881 4.86 34.06 -1.11
C LYS A 881 5.31 35.18 -2.06
N LYS A 882 4.46 36.20 -2.27
CA LYS A 882 4.81 37.37 -3.11
C LYS A 882 5.97 38.19 -2.55
N ARG A 883 6.27 38.07 -1.26
CA ARG A 883 7.38 38.74 -0.58
C ARG A 883 8.60 37.82 -0.40
N GLY A 884 8.63 36.68 -1.09
CA GLY A 884 9.74 35.71 -0.99
C GLY A 884 9.76 34.92 0.33
N ILE A 885 8.67 34.93 1.10
CA ILE A 885 8.52 34.13 2.33
C ILE A 885 7.90 32.78 1.95
N ASP A 886 8.28 31.72 2.66
CA ASP A 886 7.77 30.36 2.51
C ASP A 886 6.23 30.30 2.48
N ASN A 887 5.68 29.31 1.75
CA ASN A 887 4.26 29.03 1.63
C ASN A 887 3.80 27.80 2.44
N SER A 888 4.68 27.23 3.27
CA SER A 888 4.40 26.12 4.19
C SER A 888 5.12 26.35 5.53
N GLY A 889 4.44 26.96 6.51
CA GLY A 889 5.06 27.14 7.83
C GLY A 889 5.38 25.79 8.47
N GLY A 890 6.62 25.59 8.92
CA GLY A 890 7.10 24.36 9.57
C GLY A 890 6.89 24.32 11.08
N GLY A 891 7.54 23.36 11.74
CA GLY A 891 7.60 23.26 13.21
C GLY A 891 8.22 24.50 13.86
N GLN A 892 7.84 24.74 15.12
CA GLN A 892 8.18 25.98 15.83
C GLN A 892 8.86 25.68 17.15
N ALA A 893 9.97 26.36 17.41
CA ALA A 893 10.74 26.21 18.64
C ALA A 893 10.69 27.50 19.48
N TRP A 894 10.53 27.33 20.79
CA TRP A 894 10.65 28.43 21.75
C TRP A 894 12.06 28.44 22.33
N VAL A 895 12.79 29.54 22.11
CA VAL A 895 14.12 29.73 22.69
C VAL A 895 13.98 30.54 23.98
N THR A 896 14.22 29.90 25.12
CA THR A 896 14.22 30.55 26.44
C THR A 896 15.60 31.04 26.87
N SER A 897 16.63 30.69 26.09
CA SER A 897 18.00 31.14 26.31
C SER A 897 18.13 32.65 26.13
N SER A 898 18.88 33.32 27.00
CA SER A 898 19.30 34.71 26.80
C SER A 898 20.41 34.85 25.74
N LYS A 899 20.95 33.72 25.26
CA LYS A 899 21.86 33.63 24.12
C LYS A 899 21.01 33.23 22.91
N TRP A 900 20.49 34.22 22.19
CA TRP A 900 19.80 34.01 20.93
C TRP A 900 20.27 35.07 19.92
N GLY A 901 20.57 34.62 18.70
CA GLY A 901 21.43 35.29 17.72
C GLY A 901 22.72 34.49 17.59
#